data_AF-A0A3C0K2L1-F1
#
_entry.id   AF-A0A3C0K2L1-F1
#
_cell.length_a   1.000
_cell.length_b   1.000
_cell.length_c   1.000
_cell.angle_alpha   90.00
_cell.angle_beta   90.00
_cell.angle_gamma   90.00
#
_symmetry.space_group_name_H-M   'P 1'
#
loop_
_entity.id
_entity.type
_entity.pdbx_description
1 polymer ?
#
loop_
_entity_poly.entity_id
_entity_poly.type
_entity_poly.pdbx_seq_one_letter_code
_entity_poly.pdbx_strand_id
1 'polypeptide(L)'
;ELNGNEIDFWNPVEGSSPVCVDSSESWEEAQVKVCVAGNYNSLCNDDSDCDIVIENPDTEDAYFISPIVENGNYIDLNFEYSLENNTGLGSWSIIDTVGVRVSSLSIPESPAIDAYPEHGQITLYWDNRSEDAIDSLTQYADFQGYKLYKSVDYGKTWGDDEDVILSENGDTLGWQPLLIVDYDEDQDIAYCLYDNGDQNCEKVRDLEISGADPYQSWFSFGSNTGLVQSFVDTNVIDGIDYTYTITAYDRGLRPSTRVFGSFNDQTGLWEEQPDHNFTENMAADYYVYHRLDYSIIDSYISENNVYTYLLEVPDGYPSEFSKIEVRDEWPSTNPDGYYMGVDSDGNKLGSKAFESAKGISVNDHNYIEVTPGYAASNITFPSQNDIDDFLTQDCRSVGNGTKKYEIVNLDKIKDSYIKFEIQAEGNSETFQGYASDNACLYAYRVIPNPNQGDNERLDYVPVTVSGDAGNYSYSPISYVDITDFLDANDSSDLNDYIGLPGVDVDLESNTILVPEYVEGFECFELEYLDDADYLNNFTADVDGIRVRFDNAIRNEPSDKFALLYDVQSSPDESLVTNVFQDIAAGGSIGLQYYTSFNKKPSFDYEVELSDGYISESVDPADACPENGTIGAQLPFKVKNLTTGQYVTLKLNDNGIFNGNRPPWYIPPANDPDHDPGAGDCMWQPGELVYFERDSVFVGTGEDLEFDAQKTYALNLTYSEGHLTDRNPLCNSFEFFIDVGNYEAGDCVYYEGQVWYARSSTSPSSDGYVPNLWDYNDNDPDYYNYNPWKPVYPWFDGTKIVIETQKWYVDGDYWIADMSMLGQGQEVTQSDMDKINVVPNPYIVYSDYNRSPNSLRFTHLPKSCSIKVYTVSGELVNVLNHNDLYDGDHFWDLKNDNGKVISPGLYIYIVKEEETGLEFVGKFAVV
;
A
#
# COMPACT_ATOMS: atom_id res chain seq x y z
N GLU A 1 -29.77 -3.86 -32.85
CA GLU A 1 -30.28 -5.08 -33.55
C GLU A 1 -31.22 -5.88 -32.65
N LEU A 2 -31.95 -6.86 -33.21
CA LEU A 2 -32.55 -7.95 -32.44
C LEU A 2 -32.59 -9.23 -33.29
N ASN A 3 -32.02 -10.34 -32.79
CA ASN A 3 -31.78 -11.58 -33.56
C ASN A 3 -30.94 -11.41 -34.84
N GLY A 4 -29.83 -10.65 -34.77
CA GLY A 4 -28.84 -10.57 -35.85
C GLY A 4 -29.37 -10.04 -37.18
N ASN A 5 -30.25 -9.04 -37.10
CA ASN A 5 -30.64 -8.20 -38.22
C ASN A 5 -30.64 -6.74 -37.76
N GLU A 6 -30.13 -5.90 -38.63
CA GLU A 6 -30.33 -4.46 -38.67
C GLU A 6 -31.81 -4.16 -38.97
N ILE A 7 -32.40 -3.15 -38.31
CA ILE A 7 -33.83 -2.84 -38.43
C ILE A 7 -33.98 -1.32 -38.55
N ASP A 8 -34.24 -0.85 -39.77
CA ASP A 8 -34.71 0.52 -40.01
C ASP A 8 -36.06 0.75 -39.32
N PHE A 9 -36.18 1.84 -38.58
CA PHE A 9 -37.41 2.18 -37.85
C PHE A 9 -38.30 3.14 -38.65
N TRP A 10 -39.41 2.59 -39.14
CA TRP A 10 -40.59 3.37 -39.50
C TRP A 10 -41.84 2.68 -38.88
N ASN A 11 -42.70 3.36 -38.11
CA ASN A 11 -43.52 4.49 -38.57
C ASN A 11 -44.94 4.65 -37.93
N PRO A 12 -45.24 5.15 -36.70
CA PRO A 12 -46.62 5.01 -36.16
C PRO A 12 -47.44 6.21 -35.51
N VAL A 13 -47.44 6.66 -34.23
CA VAL A 13 -48.34 7.73 -33.58
C VAL A 13 -49.90 7.63 -33.68
N GLU A 14 -50.80 7.34 -32.70
CA GLU A 14 -51.26 8.05 -31.45
C GLU A 14 -51.87 7.02 -30.41
N GLY A 15 -52.00 7.22 -29.07
CA GLY A 15 -51.35 8.16 -28.14
C GLY A 15 -52.15 8.75 -26.95
N SER A 16 -51.45 9.47 -26.05
CA SER A 16 -51.92 10.63 -25.25
C SER A 16 -50.74 11.26 -24.48
N SER A 17 -50.26 12.43 -24.89
CA SER A 17 -48.83 12.77 -24.78
C SER A 17 -48.51 14.14 -24.10
N PRO A 18 -47.26 14.35 -23.63
CA PRO A 18 -46.70 15.64 -23.15
C PRO A 18 -46.43 16.68 -24.27
N VAL A 19 -45.56 17.67 -24.02
CA VAL A 19 -45.19 18.72 -25.00
C VAL A 19 -44.20 18.15 -26.02
N CYS A 20 -44.64 18.07 -27.27
CA CYS A 20 -43.89 17.49 -28.39
C CYS A 20 -44.01 18.42 -29.62
N VAL A 21 -43.10 18.29 -30.58
CA VAL A 21 -43.15 18.99 -31.87
C VAL A 21 -43.72 18.05 -32.94
N ASP A 22 -44.64 18.54 -33.79
CA ASP A 22 -45.24 17.77 -34.89
C ASP A 22 -44.43 17.93 -36.19
N SER A 23 -44.04 16.81 -36.80
CA SER A 23 -43.59 16.74 -38.19
C SER A 23 -44.58 16.00 -39.09
N SER A 24 -44.53 16.28 -40.40
CA SER A 24 -45.41 15.65 -41.37
C SER A 24 -44.81 15.59 -42.78
N GLU A 25 -44.19 14.47 -43.14
CA GLU A 25 -44.12 14.01 -44.53
C GLU A 25 -44.85 12.67 -44.68
N SER A 26 -45.39 12.44 -45.88
CA SER A 26 -46.05 11.18 -46.26
C SER A 26 -45.01 10.31 -46.98
N TRP A 27 -45.08 8.96 -46.99
CA TRP A 27 -46.27 8.10 -47.16
C TRP A 27 -46.17 6.77 -46.39
N GLU A 28 -47.35 6.20 -46.06
CA GLU A 28 -47.64 4.84 -45.54
C GLU A 28 -47.03 4.42 -44.19
N GLU A 29 -45.96 5.07 -43.75
CA GLU A 29 -45.40 4.99 -42.40
C GLU A 29 -45.40 6.38 -41.75
N ALA A 30 -45.65 6.48 -40.45
CA ALA A 30 -46.04 7.72 -39.76
C ALA A 30 -44.92 8.46 -38.99
N GLN A 31 -45.08 8.67 -37.68
CA GLN A 31 -44.34 9.69 -36.91
C GLN A 31 -43.71 9.10 -35.63
N VAL A 32 -42.52 9.57 -35.27
CA VAL A 32 -41.97 9.49 -33.89
C VAL A 32 -42.38 10.78 -33.17
N LYS A 33 -42.48 10.77 -31.83
CA LYS A 33 -42.60 11.97 -31.01
C LYS A 33 -41.60 11.94 -29.86
N VAL A 34 -40.61 12.82 -29.91
CA VAL A 34 -39.73 13.13 -28.78
C VAL A 34 -40.35 14.26 -27.96
N CYS A 35 -40.39 14.10 -26.63
CA CYS A 35 -41.04 15.03 -25.72
C CYS A 35 -40.24 15.12 -24.40
N VAL A 36 -40.17 16.30 -23.76
CA VAL A 36 -39.26 16.51 -22.62
C VAL A 36 -40.02 16.75 -21.33
N ALA A 37 -39.62 16.11 -20.23
CA ALA A 37 -40.30 16.18 -18.93
C ALA A 37 -39.31 16.42 -17.76
N GLY A 38 -39.28 17.64 -17.25
CA GLY A 38 -38.38 18.06 -16.17
C GLY A 38 -38.89 19.32 -15.45
N ASN A 39 -38.22 19.70 -14.35
CA ASN A 39 -38.59 20.83 -13.51
C ASN A 39 -37.50 21.92 -13.53
N TYR A 40 -37.45 22.68 -14.63
CA TYR A 40 -36.32 23.57 -14.97
C TYR A 40 -36.24 24.88 -14.15
N ASN A 41 -37.18 25.14 -13.24
CA ASN A 41 -37.41 26.45 -12.62
C ASN A 41 -36.45 26.83 -11.46
N SER A 42 -35.45 26.01 -11.12
CA SER A 42 -34.57 26.24 -9.96
C SER A 42 -33.17 26.76 -10.29
N LEU A 43 -32.79 26.83 -11.57
CA LEU A 43 -31.41 27.10 -11.99
C LEU A 43 -31.23 28.34 -12.88
N CYS A 44 -32.32 28.93 -13.40
CA CYS A 44 -32.26 30.21 -14.12
C CYS A 44 -32.73 31.37 -13.22
N ASN A 45 -31.98 32.48 -13.25
CA ASN A 45 -32.45 33.76 -12.69
C ASN A 45 -33.67 34.26 -13.50
N ASP A 46 -34.63 34.90 -12.81
CA ASP A 46 -36.02 35.22 -13.20
C ASP A 46 -36.33 35.89 -14.59
N ASP A 47 -35.36 36.12 -15.48
CA ASP A 47 -35.47 37.10 -16.59
C ASP A 47 -35.09 36.55 -18.01
N SER A 48 -35.02 35.22 -18.22
CA SER A 48 -34.81 34.62 -19.56
C SER A 48 -35.50 33.26 -19.74
N ASP A 49 -36.11 33.03 -20.91
CA ASP A 49 -36.71 31.74 -21.28
C ASP A 49 -35.64 30.62 -21.34
N CYS A 50 -35.72 29.67 -20.40
CA CYS A 50 -34.80 28.52 -20.28
C CYS A 50 -35.46 27.20 -20.72
N ASP A 51 -36.14 27.20 -21.87
CA ASP A 51 -36.62 25.96 -22.49
C ASP A 51 -35.43 25.18 -23.08
N ILE A 52 -35.28 23.90 -22.71
CA ILE A 52 -34.31 23.00 -23.35
C ILE A 52 -34.86 22.65 -24.75
N VAL A 53 -34.31 23.32 -25.77
CA VAL A 53 -34.68 23.08 -27.17
C VAL A 53 -33.91 21.86 -27.68
N ILE A 54 -34.64 20.86 -28.19
CA ILE A 54 -34.10 19.81 -29.04
C ILE A 54 -34.08 20.34 -30.48
N GLU A 55 -32.88 20.42 -31.04
CA GLU A 55 -32.61 20.72 -32.44
C GLU A 55 -32.61 19.41 -33.25
N ASN A 56 -33.07 19.49 -34.51
CA ASN A 56 -33.27 18.33 -35.40
C ASN A 56 -34.08 17.14 -34.81
N PRO A 57 -35.20 17.34 -34.07
CA PRO A 57 -35.91 16.26 -33.35
C PRO A 57 -36.53 15.16 -34.24
N ASP A 58 -36.51 15.35 -35.56
CA ASP A 58 -37.04 14.44 -36.58
C ASP A 58 -35.96 13.59 -37.29
N THR A 59 -34.70 13.67 -36.86
CA THR A 59 -33.57 12.98 -37.53
C THR A 59 -32.76 12.12 -36.55
N GLU A 60 -31.90 11.26 -37.10
CA GLU A 60 -30.87 10.53 -36.35
C GLU A 60 -29.85 11.45 -35.66
N ASP A 61 -29.69 12.69 -36.14
CA ASP A 61 -28.83 13.74 -35.59
C ASP A 61 -29.55 14.67 -34.58
N ALA A 62 -30.55 14.17 -33.84
CA ALA A 62 -31.26 14.95 -32.82
C ALA A 62 -30.33 15.30 -31.63
N TYR A 63 -30.24 16.58 -31.27
CA TYR A 63 -29.35 17.06 -30.20
C TYR A 63 -30.00 18.19 -29.38
N PHE A 64 -29.45 18.48 -28.19
CA PHE A 64 -29.80 19.67 -27.41
C PHE A 64 -28.54 20.39 -26.95
N ILE A 65 -28.64 21.69 -26.67
CA ILE A 65 -27.52 22.44 -26.07
C ILE A 65 -27.60 22.25 -24.55
N SER A 66 -26.57 21.62 -23.99
CA SER A 66 -26.44 21.41 -22.55
C SER A 66 -26.41 22.74 -21.79
N PRO A 67 -27.11 22.87 -20.63
CA PRO A 67 -26.91 23.99 -19.72
C PRO A 67 -25.47 23.99 -19.17
N ILE A 68 -24.97 25.17 -18.80
CA ILE A 68 -23.70 25.28 -18.07
C ILE A 68 -23.94 24.87 -16.62
N VAL A 69 -23.09 23.97 -16.11
CA VAL A 69 -23.12 23.47 -14.72
C VAL A 69 -21.80 23.79 -14.04
N GLU A 70 -21.85 24.36 -12.84
CA GLU A 70 -20.67 24.65 -12.03
C GLU A 70 -20.01 23.34 -11.55
N ASN A 71 -18.68 23.24 -11.60
CA ASN A 71 -17.92 22.02 -11.32
C ASN A 71 -18.38 21.33 -10.02
N GLY A 72 -18.48 19.99 -10.04
CA GLY A 72 -18.99 19.19 -8.92
C GLY A 72 -20.51 19.19 -8.74
N ASN A 73 -21.27 19.94 -9.55
CA ASN A 73 -22.74 19.84 -9.59
C ASN A 73 -23.21 18.97 -10.78
N TYR A 74 -24.44 18.48 -10.72
CA TYR A 74 -25.07 17.76 -11.83
C TYR A 74 -26.56 18.09 -11.95
N ILE A 75 -27.13 17.83 -13.13
CA ILE A 75 -28.55 17.97 -13.47
C ILE A 75 -29.01 16.69 -14.16
N ASP A 76 -29.98 15.98 -13.58
CA ASP A 76 -30.59 14.81 -14.22
C ASP A 76 -31.79 15.24 -15.10
N LEU A 77 -31.67 15.06 -16.42
CA LEU A 77 -32.69 15.35 -17.42
C LEU A 77 -33.36 14.06 -17.88
N ASN A 78 -34.70 14.02 -17.90
CA ASN A 78 -35.44 12.86 -18.41
C ASN A 78 -36.16 13.21 -19.74
N PHE A 79 -35.75 12.51 -20.79
CA PHE A 79 -36.33 12.61 -22.13
C PHE A 79 -37.29 11.44 -22.35
N GLU A 80 -38.55 11.73 -22.68
CA GLU A 80 -39.58 10.73 -22.98
C GLU A 80 -39.75 10.63 -24.49
N TYR A 81 -39.44 9.46 -25.07
CA TYR A 81 -39.62 9.22 -26.50
C TYR A 81 -40.76 8.23 -26.75
N SER A 82 -41.61 8.56 -27.72
CA SER A 82 -42.89 7.86 -27.93
C SER A 82 -43.14 7.50 -29.41
N LEU A 83 -43.66 6.30 -29.60
CA LEU A 83 -43.81 5.60 -30.87
C LEU A 83 -45.18 4.88 -30.87
N GLU A 84 -46.18 5.41 -31.58
CA GLU A 84 -47.61 5.09 -31.32
C GLU A 84 -48.40 4.29 -32.41
N ASN A 85 -49.56 4.68 -33.03
CA ASN A 85 -49.99 4.22 -34.40
C ASN A 85 -51.12 5.01 -35.14
N ASN A 86 -50.85 5.49 -36.37
CA ASN A 86 -51.75 6.31 -37.22
C ASN A 86 -52.29 5.60 -38.48
N THR A 87 -51.89 4.35 -38.75
CA THR A 87 -52.30 3.62 -39.99
C THR A 87 -53.80 3.32 -40.07
N GLY A 88 -54.57 3.67 -39.04
CA GLY A 88 -56.03 3.56 -38.99
C GLY A 88 -56.56 2.14 -38.75
N LEU A 89 -55.69 1.14 -38.57
CA LEU A 89 -56.04 -0.27 -38.37
C LEU A 89 -55.86 -0.77 -36.92
N GLY A 90 -55.39 0.08 -36.01
CA GLY A 90 -55.32 -0.18 -34.58
C GLY A 90 -54.25 0.67 -33.91
N SER A 91 -54.67 1.62 -33.08
CA SER A 91 -53.79 2.53 -32.35
C SER A 91 -53.07 1.81 -31.20
N TRP A 92 -51.76 2.01 -31.07
CA TRP A 92 -50.95 1.63 -29.91
C TRP A 92 -50.05 2.79 -29.49
N SER A 93 -49.36 2.70 -28.36
CA SER A 93 -48.32 3.63 -27.91
C SER A 93 -47.27 2.87 -27.12
N ILE A 94 -46.02 2.95 -27.55
CA ILE A 94 -44.83 2.57 -26.81
C ILE A 94 -44.18 3.89 -26.39
N ILE A 95 -43.88 3.99 -25.09
CA ILE A 95 -43.19 5.11 -24.47
C ILE A 95 -42.00 4.50 -23.74
N ASP A 96 -40.83 5.12 -23.88
CA ASP A 96 -39.63 4.79 -23.13
C ASP A 96 -38.88 6.07 -22.74
N THR A 97 -37.98 5.98 -21.77
CA THR A 97 -37.36 7.15 -21.11
C THR A 97 -35.85 7.04 -21.06
N VAL A 98 -35.17 8.02 -21.63
CA VAL A 98 -33.72 8.20 -21.51
C VAL A 98 -33.44 9.24 -20.42
N GLY A 99 -32.72 8.81 -19.38
CA GLY A 99 -32.10 9.72 -18.41
C GLY A 99 -30.74 10.18 -18.94
N VAL A 100 -30.48 11.49 -18.90
CA VAL A 100 -29.19 12.10 -19.23
C VAL A 100 -28.74 12.92 -18.03
N ARG A 101 -27.63 12.52 -17.40
CA ARG A 101 -26.94 13.36 -16.43
C ARG A 101 -26.09 14.38 -17.17
N VAL A 102 -26.30 15.66 -16.85
CA VAL A 102 -25.43 16.76 -17.27
C VAL A 102 -24.55 17.16 -16.09
N SER A 103 -23.25 17.20 -16.29
CA SER A 103 -22.28 17.74 -15.35
C SER A 103 -21.13 18.40 -16.12
N SER A 104 -20.06 18.76 -15.42
CA SER A 104 -18.81 19.32 -15.94
C SER A 104 -17.63 18.60 -15.30
N LEU A 105 -16.44 18.77 -15.87
CA LEU A 105 -15.24 18.19 -15.26
C LEU A 105 -15.05 18.76 -13.85
N SER A 106 -14.93 17.91 -12.84
CA SER A 106 -14.60 18.28 -11.46
C SER A 106 -13.10 18.60 -11.32
N ILE A 107 -12.69 18.86 -10.07
CA ILE A 107 -11.30 19.02 -9.67
C ILE A 107 -11.19 18.27 -8.34
N PRO A 108 -10.14 17.46 -8.09
CA PRO A 108 -9.95 16.80 -6.79
C PRO A 108 -10.02 17.79 -5.62
N GLU A 109 -10.54 17.37 -4.47
CA GLU A 109 -10.52 18.20 -3.25
C GLU A 109 -9.05 18.48 -2.89
N SER A 110 -8.72 19.69 -2.45
CA SER A 110 -7.40 19.96 -1.85
C SER A 110 -7.24 19.15 -0.56
N PRO A 111 -6.08 18.55 -0.26
CA PRO A 111 -5.90 17.82 0.99
C PRO A 111 -5.74 18.79 2.18
N ALA A 112 -5.91 18.31 3.41
CA ALA A 112 -5.48 19.05 4.61
C ALA A 112 -3.96 18.95 4.80
N ILE A 113 -3.32 19.95 5.40
CA ILE A 113 -1.88 19.96 5.68
C ILE A 113 -1.58 20.32 7.14
N ASP A 114 -0.67 19.55 7.75
CA ASP A 114 -0.13 19.76 9.09
C ASP A 114 1.42 19.81 9.05
N ALA A 115 2.04 20.28 10.13
CA ALA A 115 3.49 20.51 10.17
C ALA A 115 4.11 20.26 11.55
N TYR A 116 5.20 19.51 11.57
CA TYR A 116 6.07 19.27 12.72
C TYR A 116 7.38 20.07 12.56
N PRO A 117 7.54 21.21 13.28
CA PRO A 117 8.75 22.02 13.23
C PRO A 117 9.88 21.44 14.10
N GLU A 118 11.08 21.36 13.54
CA GLU A 118 12.29 20.91 14.23
C GLU A 118 13.45 21.90 14.05
N HIS A 119 14.62 21.56 14.59
CA HIS A 119 15.84 22.32 14.38
C HIS A 119 16.39 22.05 12.96
N GLY A 120 16.45 23.10 12.14
CA GLY A 120 16.99 23.03 10.77
C GLY A 120 16.13 22.27 9.76
N GLN A 121 14.95 21.77 10.16
CA GLN A 121 13.99 21.12 9.26
C GLN A 121 12.54 21.36 9.69
N ILE A 122 11.61 21.23 8.74
CA ILE A 122 10.17 21.12 9.01
C ILE A 122 9.69 19.86 8.31
N THR A 123 9.05 18.96 9.04
CA THR A 123 8.35 17.83 8.43
C THR A 123 6.89 18.20 8.20
N LEU A 124 6.43 18.07 6.96
CA LEU A 124 5.09 18.39 6.51
C LEU A 124 4.32 17.10 6.24
N TYR A 125 3.03 17.11 6.56
CA TYR A 125 2.13 15.97 6.46
C TYR A 125 0.81 16.39 5.81
N TRP A 126 0.16 15.50 5.06
CA TRP A 126 -1.16 15.75 4.48
C TRP A 126 -2.03 14.50 4.45
N ASP A 127 -3.34 14.69 4.27
CA ASP A 127 -4.32 13.61 4.15
C ASP A 127 -4.59 13.21 2.69
N ASN A 128 -5.18 12.02 2.52
CA ASN A 128 -5.40 11.35 1.24
C ASN A 128 -6.76 11.61 0.60
N ARG A 129 -7.61 12.49 1.17
CA ARG A 129 -8.99 12.77 0.71
C ARG A 129 -9.15 13.11 -0.79
N SER A 130 -8.04 13.50 -1.43
CA SER A 130 -7.96 13.87 -2.83
C SER A 130 -7.89 12.66 -3.77
N GLU A 131 -7.36 11.54 -3.27
CA GLU A 131 -7.21 10.28 -4.02
C GLU A 131 -8.59 9.66 -4.30
N ASP A 132 -9.58 9.93 -3.44
CA ASP A 132 -10.97 9.49 -3.60
C ASP A 132 -11.77 10.17 -4.74
N ALA A 133 -11.14 11.08 -5.50
CA ALA A 133 -11.83 11.94 -6.45
C ALA A 133 -12.26 11.24 -7.75
N ILE A 134 -13.57 10.97 -7.86
CA ILE A 134 -14.25 10.53 -9.08
C ILE A 134 -14.76 11.72 -9.92
N ASP A 135 -14.36 11.73 -11.21
CA ASP A 135 -14.91 12.41 -12.36
C ASP A 135 -16.42 12.78 -12.36
N SER A 136 -16.89 13.99 -12.02
CA SER A 136 -18.34 14.28 -12.05
C SER A 136 -19.00 14.21 -13.44
N LEU A 137 -18.23 14.29 -14.54
CA LEU A 137 -18.72 14.13 -15.92
C LEU A 137 -18.43 12.76 -16.53
N THR A 138 -17.20 12.27 -16.38
CA THR A 138 -16.71 11.04 -17.01
C THR A 138 -16.87 9.79 -16.14
N GLN A 139 -17.07 9.99 -14.82
CA GLN A 139 -17.05 8.95 -13.80
C GLN A 139 -15.73 8.16 -13.75
N TYR A 140 -14.63 8.76 -14.22
CA TYR A 140 -13.29 8.20 -14.07
C TYR A 140 -12.64 8.61 -12.73
N ALA A 141 -11.93 7.70 -12.09
CA ALA A 141 -11.00 8.03 -11.02
C ALA A 141 -9.75 8.68 -11.66
N ASP A 142 -9.65 10.01 -11.61
CA ASP A 142 -8.73 10.79 -12.45
C ASP A 142 -7.72 11.66 -11.70
N PHE A 143 -7.73 11.63 -10.37
CA PHE A 143 -6.62 12.08 -9.52
C PHE A 143 -5.27 11.51 -10.00
N GLN A 144 -4.20 12.30 -9.90
CA GLN A 144 -2.85 11.91 -10.33
C GLN A 144 -1.76 12.15 -9.27
N GLY A 145 -1.96 13.10 -8.35
CA GLY A 145 -0.96 13.37 -7.32
C GLY A 145 -1.08 14.74 -6.65
N TYR A 146 0.00 15.13 -5.97
CA TYR A 146 0.10 16.33 -5.12
C TYR A 146 1.23 17.28 -5.53
N LYS A 147 1.01 18.58 -5.33
CA LYS A 147 2.04 19.61 -5.47
C LYS A 147 2.11 20.47 -4.21
N LEU A 148 3.30 20.53 -3.62
CA LEU A 148 3.61 21.33 -2.44
C LEU A 148 4.27 22.65 -2.85
N TYR A 149 3.86 23.74 -2.22
CA TYR A 149 4.38 25.09 -2.46
C TYR A 149 4.84 25.72 -1.15
N LYS A 150 5.88 26.55 -1.25
CA LYS A 150 6.50 27.23 -0.10
C LYS A 150 6.52 28.74 -0.33
N SER A 151 6.34 29.50 0.74
CA SER A 151 6.37 30.95 0.75
C SER A 151 7.11 31.45 2.00
N VAL A 152 7.78 32.58 1.85
CA VAL A 152 8.45 33.34 2.94
C VAL A 152 7.76 34.69 3.19
N ASP A 153 6.57 34.88 2.59
CA ASP A 153 5.87 36.16 2.54
C ASP A 153 4.39 36.05 2.97
N TYR A 154 3.96 34.94 3.57
CA TYR A 154 2.55 34.68 3.92
C TYR A 154 1.67 34.57 2.66
N GLY A 155 2.07 33.70 1.72
CA GLY A 155 1.24 33.21 0.62
C GLY A 155 0.92 34.19 -0.52
N LYS A 156 1.65 35.32 -0.67
CA LYS A 156 1.47 36.23 -1.83
C LYS A 156 2.34 35.82 -3.01
N THR A 157 3.52 35.26 -2.73
CA THR A 157 4.34 34.50 -3.68
C THR A 157 4.50 33.06 -3.19
N TRP A 158 4.71 32.13 -4.12
CA TRP A 158 4.90 30.69 -3.86
C TRP A 158 6.26 30.21 -4.38
N GLY A 159 7.30 31.01 -4.11
CA GLY A 159 8.68 30.84 -4.57
C GLY A 159 9.44 32.18 -4.57
N ASP A 160 10.70 32.13 -5.00
CA ASP A 160 11.55 33.28 -5.31
C ASP A 160 11.30 33.80 -6.75
N ASP A 161 11.89 34.94 -7.12
CA ASP A 161 11.79 35.54 -8.48
C ASP A 161 12.22 34.58 -9.62
N GLU A 162 12.99 33.52 -9.34
CA GLU A 162 13.42 32.51 -10.31
C GLU A 162 12.40 31.36 -10.49
N ASP A 163 11.46 31.16 -9.55
CA ASP A 163 10.43 30.11 -9.59
C ASP A 163 9.15 30.54 -10.36
N VAL A 164 9.11 31.77 -10.86
CA VAL A 164 7.94 32.34 -11.55
C VAL A 164 7.80 31.75 -12.96
N ILE A 165 6.72 31.01 -13.20
CA ILE A 165 6.39 30.49 -14.53
C ILE A 165 5.72 31.59 -15.36
N LEU A 166 6.34 31.95 -16.49
CA LEU A 166 5.90 33.03 -17.39
C LEU A 166 5.47 32.51 -18.77
N SER A 167 4.45 33.14 -19.36
CA SER A 167 4.02 32.93 -20.75
C SER A 167 5.04 33.50 -21.75
N GLU A 168 4.94 33.10 -23.03
CA GLU A 168 5.74 33.73 -24.11
C GLU A 168 5.53 35.26 -24.22
N ASN A 169 4.42 35.78 -23.70
CA ASN A 169 4.10 37.21 -23.68
C ASN A 169 4.56 37.91 -22.39
N GLY A 170 5.03 37.16 -21.38
CA GLY A 170 5.46 37.67 -20.08
C GLY A 170 4.35 37.77 -19.01
N ASP A 171 3.21 37.10 -19.21
CA ASP A 171 2.17 36.96 -18.19
C ASP A 171 2.54 35.85 -17.19
N THR A 172 2.27 36.03 -15.90
CA THR A 172 2.46 34.95 -14.91
C THR A 172 1.41 33.85 -15.12
N LEU A 173 1.90 32.63 -15.34
CA LEU A 173 1.08 31.42 -15.49
C LEU A 173 0.93 30.69 -14.13
N GLY A 174 1.98 30.70 -13.31
CA GLY A 174 2.03 30.01 -12.03
C GLY A 174 3.38 30.13 -11.36
N TRP A 175 3.64 29.20 -10.43
CA TRP A 175 4.90 29.06 -9.69
C TRP A 175 5.39 27.62 -9.82
N GLN A 176 6.71 27.42 -9.78
CA GLN A 176 7.28 26.09 -9.66
C GLN A 176 6.99 25.52 -8.25
N PRO A 177 6.46 24.30 -8.12
CA PRO A 177 6.29 23.66 -6.82
C PRO A 177 7.65 23.29 -6.19
N LEU A 178 7.67 23.21 -4.86
CA LEU A 178 8.80 22.69 -4.07
C LEU A 178 8.93 21.17 -4.24
N LEU A 179 7.80 20.48 -4.33
CA LEU A 179 7.70 19.04 -4.54
C LEU A 179 6.51 18.76 -5.46
N ILE A 180 6.68 17.83 -6.39
CA ILE A 180 5.60 17.11 -7.07
C ILE A 180 5.68 15.67 -6.60
N VAL A 181 4.52 15.09 -6.30
CA VAL A 181 4.30 13.70 -5.94
C VAL A 181 3.27 13.16 -6.91
N ASP A 182 3.50 11.99 -7.48
CA ASP A 182 2.69 11.37 -8.52
C ASP A 182 2.76 9.84 -8.45
N TYR A 183 1.68 9.15 -8.85
CA TYR A 183 1.69 7.68 -8.97
C TYR A 183 2.94 7.20 -9.73
N ASP A 184 3.53 6.07 -9.30
CA ASP A 184 4.61 5.43 -10.05
C ASP A 184 4.11 4.67 -11.29
N GLU A 185 5.03 4.09 -12.07
CA GLU A 185 4.71 3.40 -13.34
C GLU A 185 3.76 2.21 -13.15
N ASP A 186 3.93 1.43 -12.09
CA ASP A 186 3.10 0.25 -11.82
C ASP A 186 1.75 0.67 -11.22
N GLN A 187 1.75 1.65 -10.30
CA GLN A 187 0.52 2.26 -9.76
C GLN A 187 -0.37 2.83 -10.88
N ASP A 188 0.17 3.66 -11.77
CA ASP A 188 -0.58 4.32 -12.83
C ASP A 188 -1.13 3.36 -13.89
N ILE A 189 -0.49 2.21 -14.09
CA ILE A 189 -0.95 1.15 -15.01
C ILE A 189 -2.06 0.30 -14.35
N ALA A 190 -1.90 -0.06 -13.08
CA ALA A 190 -2.79 -0.97 -12.36
C ALA A 190 -4.08 -0.31 -11.83
N TYR A 191 -4.08 0.99 -11.55
CA TYR A 191 -5.21 1.69 -10.91
C TYR A 191 -6.54 1.49 -11.66
N CYS A 192 -7.64 1.37 -10.92
CA CYS A 192 -8.99 1.24 -11.46
C CYS A 192 -9.39 2.49 -12.26
N LEU A 193 -10.20 2.30 -13.31
CA LEU A 193 -10.62 3.41 -14.16
C LEU A 193 -11.87 4.13 -13.64
N TYR A 194 -12.81 3.41 -13.02
CA TYR A 194 -14.15 3.89 -12.62
C TYR A 194 -14.40 3.83 -11.10
N ASP A 195 -13.38 3.48 -10.34
CA ASP A 195 -13.43 3.23 -8.89
C ASP A 195 -12.06 3.58 -8.29
N ASN A 196 -11.97 3.72 -6.96
CA ASN A 196 -10.72 4.10 -6.28
C ASN A 196 -9.92 2.84 -5.88
N GLY A 197 -8.60 2.90 -5.99
CA GLY A 197 -7.70 1.76 -5.74
C GLY A 197 -7.37 0.91 -6.98
N ASP A 198 -6.84 -0.29 -6.77
CA ASP A 198 -6.26 -1.19 -7.80
C ASP A 198 -6.87 -2.61 -7.83
N GLN A 199 -7.85 -2.91 -6.97
CA GLN A 199 -8.37 -4.26 -6.78
C GLN A 199 -9.73 -4.49 -7.45
N ASN A 200 -9.93 -5.67 -8.06
CA ASN A 200 -11.19 -6.10 -8.69
C ASN A 200 -11.75 -5.20 -9.82
N CYS A 201 -10.97 -4.26 -10.36
CA CYS A 201 -11.39 -3.31 -11.37
C CYS A 201 -12.08 -3.97 -12.58
N GLU A 202 -13.23 -3.44 -13.03
CA GLU A 202 -13.80 -3.81 -14.35
C GLU A 202 -12.82 -3.44 -15.48
N LYS A 203 -12.08 -2.34 -15.29
CA LYS A 203 -11.04 -1.85 -16.18
C LYS A 203 -9.99 -1.06 -15.42
N VAL A 204 -8.73 -1.27 -15.78
CA VAL A 204 -7.57 -0.51 -15.27
C VAL A 204 -7.15 0.60 -16.24
N ARG A 205 -6.32 1.53 -15.77
CA ARG A 205 -5.78 2.65 -16.55
C ARG A 205 -4.90 2.21 -17.72
N ASP A 206 -4.04 1.20 -17.55
CA ASP A 206 -3.17 0.62 -18.60
C ASP A 206 -2.33 1.68 -19.35
N LEU A 207 -1.82 2.71 -18.65
CA LEU A 207 -1.00 3.80 -19.23
C LEU A 207 -0.29 4.66 -18.16
N GLU A 208 1.02 4.90 -18.33
CA GLU A 208 1.83 5.86 -17.53
C GLU A 208 1.40 7.34 -17.71
N ILE A 209 1.45 8.16 -16.65
CA ILE A 209 1.03 9.58 -16.70
C ILE A 209 1.98 10.52 -15.93
N SER A 210 3.17 10.74 -16.51
CA SER A 210 4.11 11.78 -16.06
C SER A 210 4.55 12.74 -17.18
N GLY A 211 5.50 13.62 -16.89
CA GLY A 211 5.96 14.66 -17.81
C GLY A 211 5.04 15.88 -17.85
N ALA A 212 4.93 16.55 -19.00
CA ALA A 212 4.17 17.79 -19.14
C ALA A 212 2.77 17.57 -19.75
N ASP A 213 1.78 18.35 -19.29
CA ASP A 213 0.42 18.33 -19.84
C ASP A 213 0.42 18.69 -21.36
N PRO A 214 -0.16 17.85 -22.24
CA PRO A 214 -0.20 18.08 -23.70
C PRO A 214 -0.88 19.40 -24.13
N TYR A 215 -1.83 19.89 -23.34
CA TYR A 215 -2.60 21.12 -23.55
C TYR A 215 -2.05 22.30 -22.73
N GLN A 216 -1.33 22.03 -21.63
CA GLN A 216 -0.83 23.03 -20.69
C GLN A 216 0.66 22.79 -20.37
N SER A 217 1.53 22.88 -21.38
CA SER A 217 2.95 22.44 -21.35
C SER A 217 3.89 23.04 -20.29
N TRP A 218 3.41 23.95 -19.44
CA TRP A 218 4.10 24.47 -18.25
C TRP A 218 3.69 23.77 -16.94
N PHE A 219 2.66 22.93 -17.00
CA PHE A 219 2.16 22.09 -15.93
C PHE A 219 2.81 20.71 -16.04
N SER A 220 3.36 20.22 -14.94
CA SER A 220 3.97 18.90 -14.85
C SER A 220 3.06 17.97 -14.07
N PHE A 221 2.88 16.76 -14.60
CA PHE A 221 2.27 15.61 -13.92
C PHE A 221 3.23 14.90 -12.96
N GLY A 222 4.54 15.15 -13.05
CA GLY A 222 5.52 14.53 -12.16
C GLY A 222 6.59 13.73 -12.92
N SER A 223 7.08 12.64 -12.33
CA SER A 223 8.16 11.79 -12.85
C SER A 223 8.11 10.35 -12.33
N ASN A 224 6.92 9.79 -12.13
CA ASN A 224 6.65 8.46 -11.58
C ASN A 224 7.33 8.28 -10.19
N THR A 225 7.04 9.19 -9.25
CA THR A 225 7.74 9.24 -7.95
C THR A 225 7.18 8.29 -6.89
N GLY A 226 5.98 7.76 -7.10
CA GLY A 226 5.18 7.07 -6.09
C GLY A 226 4.46 8.09 -5.20
N LEU A 227 3.26 7.77 -4.72
CA LEU A 227 2.61 8.62 -3.73
C LEU A 227 3.44 8.68 -2.43
N VAL A 228 3.35 9.82 -1.76
CA VAL A 228 3.79 10.01 -0.37
C VAL A 228 2.86 10.99 0.32
N GLN A 229 2.69 10.83 1.63
CA GLN A 229 1.92 11.74 2.49
C GLN A 229 2.81 12.50 3.50
N SER A 230 4.10 12.65 3.21
CA SER A 230 5.01 13.47 4.03
C SER A 230 6.20 14.04 3.25
N PHE A 231 6.77 15.14 3.74
CA PHE A 231 7.99 15.74 3.18
C PHE A 231 8.81 16.48 4.23
N VAL A 232 10.14 16.26 4.25
CA VAL A 232 11.06 16.94 5.18
C VAL A 232 11.80 18.09 4.48
N ASP A 233 11.35 19.32 4.73
CA ASP A 233 12.01 20.53 4.23
C ASP A 233 13.21 20.92 5.11
N THR A 234 14.40 20.52 4.67
CA THR A 234 15.69 20.88 5.30
C THR A 234 16.26 22.22 4.81
N ASN A 235 15.57 22.92 3.90
CA ASN A 235 16.00 24.23 3.38
C ASN A 235 15.32 25.37 4.16
N VAL A 236 15.42 25.31 5.49
CA VAL A 236 14.77 26.25 6.42
C VAL A 236 15.78 26.81 7.42
N ILE A 237 15.43 27.96 8.01
CA ILE A 237 16.28 28.66 8.99
C ILE A 237 15.46 28.88 10.26
N ASP A 238 15.93 28.33 11.39
CA ASP A 238 15.26 28.43 12.68
C ASP A 238 14.79 29.88 12.98
N GLY A 239 13.50 30.08 13.22
CA GLY A 239 12.91 31.36 13.61
C GLY A 239 12.57 32.31 12.46
N ILE A 240 12.64 31.84 11.21
CA ILE A 240 11.95 32.45 10.06
C ILE A 240 10.58 31.78 9.89
N ASP A 241 9.56 32.58 9.59
CA ASP A 241 8.20 32.10 9.34
C ASP A 241 8.13 31.56 7.91
N TYR A 242 7.71 30.32 7.74
CA TYR A 242 7.44 29.71 6.45
C TYR A 242 5.95 29.40 6.33
N THR A 243 5.42 29.60 5.13
CA THR A 243 4.04 29.29 4.78
C THR A 243 4.05 28.21 3.71
N TYR A 244 3.27 27.16 3.89
CA TYR A 244 3.12 26.08 2.91
C TYR A 244 1.67 25.97 2.48
N THR A 245 1.46 25.58 1.22
CA THR A 245 0.16 25.11 0.73
C THR A 245 0.35 23.92 -0.19
N ILE A 246 -0.63 23.03 -0.20
CA ILE A 246 -0.64 21.81 -1.00
C ILE A 246 -1.89 21.76 -1.86
N THR A 247 -1.75 21.23 -3.07
CA THR A 247 -2.83 21.08 -4.03
C THR A 247 -2.74 19.73 -4.72
N ALA A 248 -3.81 18.95 -4.65
CA ALA A 248 -4.05 17.82 -5.54
C ALA A 248 -4.31 18.27 -6.99
N TYR A 249 -4.03 17.39 -7.95
CA TYR A 249 -4.35 17.57 -9.36
C TYR A 249 -4.80 16.26 -10.02
N ASP A 250 -5.57 16.39 -11.09
CA ASP A 250 -5.99 15.29 -11.96
C ASP A 250 -5.04 15.12 -13.17
N ARG A 251 -5.25 14.04 -13.92
CA ARG A 251 -4.52 13.70 -15.15
C ARG A 251 -5.06 14.36 -16.43
N GLY A 252 -6.12 15.17 -16.32
CA GLY A 252 -6.91 15.64 -17.44
C GLY A 252 -7.55 14.51 -18.27
N LEU A 253 -8.05 14.85 -19.45
CA LEU A 253 -8.77 13.90 -20.32
C LEU A 253 -8.00 13.72 -21.63
N ARG A 254 -7.56 12.49 -21.93
CA ARG A 254 -6.77 12.19 -23.14
C ARG A 254 -7.66 12.17 -24.41
N PRO A 255 -7.20 12.71 -25.56
CA PRO A 255 -7.96 12.71 -26.83
C PRO A 255 -7.94 11.35 -27.54
N SER A 256 -8.81 11.18 -28.54
CA SER A 256 -8.70 10.07 -29.50
C SER A 256 -7.57 10.30 -30.50
N THR A 257 -6.76 9.28 -30.78
CA THR A 257 -5.83 9.26 -31.92
C THR A 257 -6.55 8.80 -33.18
N ARG A 258 -6.43 9.56 -34.28
CA ARG A 258 -6.96 9.15 -35.58
C ARG A 258 -5.99 8.30 -36.36
N VAL A 259 -6.40 7.07 -36.62
CA VAL A 259 -5.66 6.08 -37.42
C VAL A 259 -6.40 5.77 -38.72
N PHE A 260 -5.62 5.45 -39.75
CA PHE A 260 -6.10 5.11 -41.08
C PHE A 260 -5.81 3.63 -41.34
N GLY A 261 -6.83 2.83 -41.61
CA GLY A 261 -6.66 1.37 -41.71
C GLY A 261 -7.87 0.68 -42.30
N SER A 262 -7.93 -0.64 -42.21
CA SER A 262 -8.99 -1.44 -42.84
C SER A 262 -9.28 -2.74 -42.09
N PHE A 263 -10.45 -3.32 -42.33
CA PHE A 263 -10.72 -4.70 -41.88
C PHE A 263 -10.03 -5.71 -42.80
N ASN A 264 -9.20 -6.56 -42.22
CA ASN A 264 -8.62 -7.72 -42.88
C ASN A 264 -9.72 -8.74 -43.25
N ASP A 265 -9.91 -8.95 -44.55
CA ASP A 265 -10.96 -9.79 -45.15
C ASP A 265 -10.78 -11.32 -44.97
N GLN A 266 -9.84 -11.74 -44.10
CA GLN A 266 -9.60 -13.12 -43.68
C GLN A 266 -9.80 -13.33 -42.18
N THR A 267 -9.38 -12.38 -41.35
CA THR A 267 -9.45 -12.47 -39.88
C THR A 267 -10.71 -11.80 -39.31
N GLY A 268 -11.27 -10.80 -40.00
CA GLY A 268 -12.35 -9.96 -39.49
C GLY A 268 -11.90 -8.93 -38.45
N LEU A 269 -10.57 -8.77 -38.25
CA LEU A 269 -9.97 -7.77 -37.37
C LEU A 269 -9.60 -6.52 -38.16
N TRP A 270 -9.52 -5.37 -37.48
CA TRP A 270 -9.06 -4.12 -38.07
C TRP A 270 -7.55 -3.98 -37.94
N GLU A 271 -6.88 -3.43 -38.96
CA GLU A 271 -5.44 -3.26 -39.05
C GLU A 271 -5.10 -1.84 -39.52
N GLU A 272 -4.04 -1.22 -38.96
CA GLU A 272 -3.53 0.13 -39.30
C GLU A 272 -3.05 0.30 -40.77
N GLN A 273 -3.22 -0.70 -41.63
CA GLN A 273 -2.81 -0.65 -43.03
C GLN A 273 -3.97 -1.13 -43.92
N PRO A 274 -4.04 -0.67 -45.19
CA PRO A 274 -4.98 -1.22 -46.16
C PRO A 274 -4.61 -2.67 -46.50
N ASP A 275 -5.55 -3.60 -46.32
CA ASP A 275 -5.36 -5.05 -46.51
C ASP A 275 -4.89 -5.43 -47.92
N HIS A 276 -5.30 -4.65 -48.93
CA HIS A 276 -4.76 -4.72 -50.31
C HIS A 276 -4.04 -3.44 -50.72
N ASN A 277 -2.76 -3.56 -51.09
CA ASN A 277 -1.96 -2.47 -51.67
C ASN A 277 -1.45 -2.86 -53.08
N PHE A 278 -1.75 -2.05 -54.09
CA PHE A 278 -1.50 -2.36 -55.50
C PHE A 278 -0.02 -2.19 -55.86
N THR A 279 0.72 -3.29 -55.85
CA THR A 279 2.14 -3.33 -56.23
C THR A 279 2.33 -3.83 -57.67
N GLU A 280 3.25 -3.21 -58.41
CA GLU A 280 3.58 -3.59 -59.81
C GLU A 280 4.19 -5.00 -59.89
N ASN A 281 4.81 -5.50 -58.81
CA ASN A 281 5.46 -6.81 -58.74
C ASN A 281 4.96 -7.58 -57.51
N MET A 282 4.18 -8.64 -57.72
CA MET A 282 3.54 -9.42 -56.65
C MET A 282 3.96 -10.89 -56.70
N ALA A 283 4.12 -11.52 -55.52
CA ALA A 283 4.41 -12.95 -55.42
C ALA A 283 3.26 -13.80 -55.99
N ALA A 284 3.59 -14.97 -56.54
CA ALA A 284 2.63 -15.94 -57.09
C ALA A 284 1.90 -16.75 -56.00
N ASP A 285 1.45 -16.06 -54.95
CA ASP A 285 0.56 -16.60 -53.93
C ASP A 285 -0.79 -16.96 -54.56
N TYR A 286 -1.38 -18.09 -54.13
CA TYR A 286 -2.62 -18.61 -54.71
C TYR A 286 -3.88 -17.84 -54.26
N TYR A 287 -3.79 -17.12 -53.13
CA TYR A 287 -4.93 -16.50 -52.47
C TYR A 287 -5.21 -15.10 -53.03
N VAL A 288 -4.21 -14.22 -53.03
CA VAL A 288 -4.34 -12.83 -53.52
C VAL A 288 -4.71 -12.80 -55.02
N TYR A 289 -4.20 -13.76 -55.80
CA TYR A 289 -4.48 -13.87 -57.23
C TYR A 289 -5.95 -14.18 -57.59
N HIS A 290 -6.79 -14.51 -56.61
CA HIS A 290 -8.19 -14.89 -56.84
C HIS A 290 -9.23 -13.90 -56.29
N ARG A 291 -8.81 -12.76 -55.73
CA ARG A 291 -9.73 -11.71 -55.23
C ARG A 291 -9.77 -10.43 -56.07
N LEU A 292 -8.77 -10.15 -56.90
CA LEU A 292 -8.63 -8.89 -57.66
C LEU A 292 -8.33 -9.15 -59.15
N ASP A 293 -8.90 -8.33 -60.03
CA ASP A 293 -8.85 -8.51 -61.51
C ASP A 293 -7.54 -7.97 -62.11
N TYR A 294 -6.48 -8.79 -62.09
CA TYR A 294 -5.14 -8.44 -62.59
C TYR A 294 -4.81 -8.96 -63.99
N SER A 295 -4.17 -8.10 -64.80
CA SER A 295 -3.48 -8.49 -66.04
C SER A 295 -1.99 -8.77 -65.78
N ILE A 296 -1.51 -9.98 -66.09
CA ILE A 296 -0.08 -10.32 -66.03
C ILE A 296 0.65 -9.73 -67.25
N ILE A 297 1.67 -8.91 -67.01
CA ILE A 297 2.62 -8.44 -68.04
C ILE A 297 3.71 -9.49 -68.26
N ASP A 298 4.35 -9.96 -67.19
CA ASP A 298 5.44 -10.94 -67.24
C ASP A 298 5.50 -11.78 -65.94
N SER A 299 6.28 -12.86 -65.94
CA SER A 299 6.50 -13.72 -64.77
C SER A 299 7.97 -14.13 -64.66
N TYR A 300 8.61 -13.82 -63.53
CA TYR A 300 10.00 -14.15 -63.27
C TYR A 300 10.18 -14.78 -61.89
N ILE A 301 11.35 -15.37 -61.64
CA ILE A 301 11.72 -15.83 -60.30
C ILE A 301 12.65 -14.76 -59.72
N SER A 302 12.25 -14.18 -58.59
CA SER A 302 13.04 -13.18 -57.84
C SER A 302 14.32 -13.79 -57.25
N GLU A 303 15.26 -12.95 -56.81
CA GLU A 303 16.54 -13.42 -56.24
C GLU A 303 16.36 -14.27 -54.97
N ASN A 304 15.23 -14.11 -54.27
CA ASN A 304 14.82 -14.93 -53.12
C ASN A 304 14.12 -16.25 -53.52
N ASN A 305 14.18 -16.63 -54.80
CA ASN A 305 13.58 -17.84 -55.37
C ASN A 305 12.04 -17.90 -55.34
N VAL A 306 11.38 -16.79 -54.97
CA VAL A 306 9.92 -16.63 -55.05
C VAL A 306 9.52 -16.34 -56.49
N TYR A 307 8.51 -17.06 -57.00
CA TYR A 307 7.91 -16.79 -58.31
C TYR A 307 7.07 -15.50 -58.20
N THR A 308 7.29 -14.55 -59.11
CA THR A 308 6.77 -13.18 -59.03
C THR A 308 6.18 -12.78 -60.38
N TYR A 309 4.99 -12.18 -60.35
CA TYR A 309 4.33 -11.61 -61.52
C TYR A 309 4.56 -10.10 -61.56
N LEU A 310 4.94 -9.60 -62.74
CA LEU A 310 4.86 -8.18 -63.08
C LEU A 310 3.44 -7.94 -63.61
N LEU A 311 2.70 -7.01 -63.00
CA LEU A 311 1.27 -6.81 -63.20
C LEU A 311 0.96 -5.42 -63.79
N GLU A 312 0.00 -5.37 -64.70
CA GLU A 312 -0.57 -4.12 -65.20
C GLU A 312 -1.60 -3.63 -64.18
N VAL A 313 -1.23 -2.62 -63.39
CA VAL A 313 -2.15 -1.92 -62.48
C VAL A 313 -3.26 -1.29 -63.33
N PRO A 314 -4.55 -1.67 -63.17
CA PRO A 314 -5.58 -1.27 -64.12
C PRO A 314 -5.88 0.23 -64.12
N ASP A 315 -5.71 0.87 -65.28
CA ASP A 315 -5.96 2.31 -65.49
C ASP A 315 -7.38 2.71 -65.06
N GLY A 316 -7.49 3.65 -64.12
CA GLY A 316 -8.76 4.24 -63.69
C GLY A 316 -9.39 3.63 -62.44
N TYR A 317 -8.73 2.70 -61.76
CA TYR A 317 -9.09 2.28 -60.39
C TYR A 317 -8.51 3.29 -59.38
N PRO A 318 -9.34 3.99 -58.58
CA PRO A 318 -8.84 4.78 -57.45
C PRO A 318 -8.62 3.86 -56.23
N SER A 319 -8.19 4.42 -55.10
CA SER A 319 -7.95 3.70 -53.83
C SER A 319 -9.25 3.29 -53.11
N GLU A 320 -10.24 2.81 -53.85
CA GLU A 320 -11.57 2.43 -53.35
C GLU A 320 -11.65 0.94 -52.99
N PHE A 321 -10.70 0.14 -53.49
CA PHE A 321 -10.56 -1.29 -53.18
C PHE A 321 -9.68 -1.55 -51.94
N SER A 322 -8.92 -0.55 -51.50
CA SER A 322 -8.44 -0.47 -50.12
C SER A 322 -9.52 0.21 -49.29
N LYS A 323 -10.21 -0.53 -48.41
CA LYS A 323 -11.28 0.04 -47.59
C LYS A 323 -10.70 0.85 -46.42
N ILE A 324 -10.15 2.02 -46.71
CA ILE A 324 -9.57 2.93 -45.72
C ILE A 324 -10.71 3.52 -44.87
N GLU A 325 -10.92 2.94 -43.69
CA GLU A 325 -11.67 3.55 -42.60
C GLU A 325 -10.72 4.47 -41.82
N VAL A 326 -11.19 5.67 -41.49
CA VAL A 326 -10.61 6.46 -40.41
C VAL A 326 -11.29 6.02 -39.13
N ARG A 327 -10.52 5.64 -38.11
CA ARG A 327 -11.03 5.35 -36.78
C ARG A 327 -10.48 6.34 -35.77
N ASP A 328 -11.36 6.77 -34.88
CA ASP A 328 -10.95 7.39 -33.63
C ASP A 328 -10.59 6.22 -32.70
N GLU A 329 -9.29 5.95 -32.53
CA GLU A 329 -8.81 5.06 -31.47
C GLU A 329 -8.74 5.84 -30.16
N TRP A 330 -9.26 5.24 -29.11
CA TRP A 330 -9.29 5.83 -27.78
C TRP A 330 -8.29 5.14 -26.86
N PRO A 331 -7.56 5.89 -26.02
CA PRO A 331 -6.66 5.28 -25.05
C PRO A 331 -7.47 4.50 -24.00
N SER A 332 -6.79 3.54 -23.37
CA SER A 332 -7.26 2.79 -22.21
C SER A 332 -7.87 3.68 -21.11
N THR A 333 -7.33 4.89 -20.94
CA THR A 333 -7.73 5.93 -19.97
C THR A 333 -8.92 6.82 -20.36
N ASN A 334 -9.48 6.68 -21.57
CA ASN A 334 -10.73 7.36 -21.98
C ASN A 334 -11.54 6.50 -22.97
N PRO A 335 -11.98 5.29 -22.58
CA PRO A 335 -12.51 4.30 -23.51
C PRO A 335 -13.96 4.56 -23.96
N ASP A 336 -14.73 5.32 -23.18
CA ASP A 336 -16.10 5.72 -23.53
C ASP A 336 -16.10 6.88 -24.54
N GLY A 337 -14.94 7.52 -24.70
CA GLY A 337 -14.69 8.50 -25.75
C GLY A 337 -15.25 9.89 -25.46
N TYR A 338 -15.10 10.35 -24.22
CA TYR A 338 -15.43 11.72 -23.84
C TYR A 338 -14.50 12.74 -24.53
N TYR A 339 -15.03 13.88 -24.96
CA TYR A 339 -14.26 14.97 -25.55
C TYR A 339 -14.89 16.34 -25.28
N MET A 340 -14.05 17.36 -25.11
CA MET A 340 -14.45 18.75 -24.82
C MET A 340 -14.70 19.58 -26.08
N GLY A 341 -14.30 19.08 -27.25
CA GLY A 341 -14.53 19.75 -28.53
C GLY A 341 -13.93 19.01 -29.71
N VAL A 342 -14.00 19.63 -30.89
CA VAL A 342 -13.46 19.10 -32.15
C VAL A 342 -12.68 20.23 -32.85
N ASP A 343 -11.48 19.93 -33.35
CA ASP A 343 -10.65 20.91 -34.05
C ASP A 343 -11.07 21.14 -35.52
N SER A 344 -10.35 22.02 -36.23
CA SER A 344 -10.64 22.36 -37.63
C SER A 344 -10.42 21.22 -38.63
N ASP A 345 -9.64 20.20 -38.27
CA ASP A 345 -9.36 19.02 -39.08
C ASP A 345 -10.21 17.81 -38.64
N GLY A 346 -11.09 18.02 -37.65
CA GLY A 346 -12.10 17.10 -37.17
C GLY A 346 -11.65 16.20 -36.01
N ASN A 347 -10.46 16.40 -35.44
CA ASN A 347 -9.95 15.57 -34.35
C ASN A 347 -10.66 15.94 -33.04
N LYS A 348 -10.99 14.93 -32.22
CA LYS A 348 -11.61 15.15 -30.91
C LYS A 348 -10.56 15.61 -29.91
N LEU A 349 -10.87 16.69 -29.20
CA LEU A 349 -10.01 17.31 -28.19
C LEU A 349 -10.43 16.85 -26.80
N GLY A 350 -9.48 16.36 -26.02
CA GLY A 350 -9.65 16.09 -24.60
C GLY A 350 -9.62 17.37 -23.76
N SER A 351 -9.22 17.23 -22.50
CA SER A 351 -9.05 18.35 -21.57
C SER A 351 -7.62 18.38 -21.05
N LYS A 352 -7.14 19.60 -20.78
CA LYS A 352 -6.04 19.82 -19.83
C LYS A 352 -6.42 19.29 -18.44
N ALA A 353 -5.41 19.11 -17.60
CA ALA A 353 -5.58 18.86 -16.18
C ALA A 353 -6.09 20.09 -15.41
N PHE A 354 -6.74 19.84 -14.29
CA PHE A 354 -6.99 20.83 -13.25
C PHE A 354 -6.15 20.56 -12.00
N GLU A 355 -6.14 21.55 -11.11
CA GLU A 355 -5.38 21.57 -9.88
C GLU A 355 -6.22 22.33 -8.86
N SER A 356 -6.35 21.77 -7.67
CA SER A 356 -7.14 22.35 -6.57
C SER A 356 -6.64 23.74 -6.18
N ALA A 357 -7.52 24.53 -5.54
CA ALA A 357 -7.18 25.90 -5.18
C ALA A 357 -6.12 25.95 -4.08
N LYS A 358 -5.08 26.77 -4.26
CA LYS A 358 -4.10 27.07 -3.21
C LYS A 358 -4.78 27.83 -2.09
N GLY A 359 -4.57 27.40 -0.85
CA GLY A 359 -5.08 28.10 0.32
C GLY A 359 -4.45 29.50 0.45
N ILE A 360 -5.18 30.42 1.07
CA ILE A 360 -4.85 31.84 1.13
C ILE A 360 -4.78 32.39 2.56
N SER A 361 -5.08 31.55 3.56
CA SER A 361 -5.15 31.90 4.97
C SER A 361 -5.17 30.65 5.86
N VAL A 362 -4.84 30.81 7.14
CA VAL A 362 -4.94 29.77 8.20
C VAL A 362 -6.38 29.27 8.50
N ASN A 363 -7.37 29.60 7.68
CA ASN A 363 -8.72 29.02 7.74
C ASN A 363 -8.93 27.96 6.64
N ASP A 364 -8.04 27.93 5.64
CA ASP A 364 -8.06 27.01 4.52
C ASP A 364 -7.20 25.80 4.94
N HIS A 365 -7.80 24.60 5.04
CA HIS A 365 -7.13 23.41 5.60
C HIS A 365 -5.87 22.98 4.82
N ASN A 366 -5.72 23.43 3.57
CA ASN A 366 -4.55 23.18 2.74
C ASN A 366 -3.47 24.28 2.84
N TYR A 367 -3.49 25.10 3.89
CA TYR A 367 -2.53 26.19 4.15
C TYR A 367 -2.05 26.14 5.60
N ILE A 368 -0.74 26.21 5.82
CA ILE A 368 -0.14 26.25 7.16
C ILE A 368 0.98 27.27 7.28
N GLU A 369 1.04 27.95 8.43
CA GLU A 369 2.12 28.85 8.84
C GLU A 369 2.91 28.20 9.98
N VAL A 370 4.21 28.00 9.79
CA VAL A 370 5.07 27.21 10.68
C VAL A 370 6.44 27.87 10.83
N THR A 371 7.03 27.77 12.02
CA THR A 371 8.34 28.36 12.36
C THR A 371 9.25 27.26 12.90
N PRO A 372 10.38 26.93 12.25
CA PRO A 372 11.31 25.92 12.74
C PRO A 372 12.07 26.45 13.97
N GLY A 373 12.37 25.57 14.91
CA GLY A 373 12.77 25.95 16.26
C GLY A 373 13.41 24.81 17.02
N TYR A 374 13.52 24.97 18.33
CA TYR A 374 14.03 23.92 19.20
C TYR A 374 12.88 23.44 20.07
N ALA A 375 12.62 22.13 20.09
CA ALA A 375 11.72 21.56 21.08
C ALA A 375 12.22 21.87 22.51
N ALA A 376 11.30 21.92 23.48
CA ALA A 376 11.59 22.19 24.88
C ALA A 376 12.73 21.30 25.38
N SER A 377 13.75 21.89 26.01
CA SER A 377 15.07 21.24 26.17
C SER A 377 15.09 19.98 27.06
N ASN A 378 13.95 19.62 27.64
CA ASN A 378 13.77 18.58 28.64
C ASN A 378 12.59 17.64 28.35
N ILE A 379 12.11 17.56 27.10
CA ILE A 379 11.08 16.58 26.71
C ILE A 379 11.70 15.42 25.90
N THR A 380 11.02 14.28 25.88
CA THR A 380 11.37 13.14 25.01
C THR A 380 10.20 12.65 24.18
N PHE A 381 10.51 12.08 23.03
CA PHE A 381 9.61 11.28 22.20
C PHE A 381 10.25 9.88 22.03
N PRO A 382 9.47 8.79 22.06
CA PRO A 382 9.97 7.43 21.78
C PRO A 382 10.67 7.35 20.41
N SER A 383 11.69 6.51 20.26
CA SER A 383 12.30 6.29 18.94
C SER A 383 11.52 5.23 18.17
N GLN A 384 11.60 5.25 16.83
CA GLN A 384 10.98 4.20 16.00
C GLN A 384 11.57 2.79 16.26
N ASN A 385 12.75 2.69 16.88
CA ASN A 385 13.33 1.41 17.30
C ASN A 385 12.79 0.92 18.65
N ASP A 386 12.17 1.81 19.43
CA ASP A 386 11.61 1.57 20.76
C ASP A 386 10.06 1.71 20.70
N ILE A 387 9.45 1.45 19.52
CA ILE A 387 8.03 1.71 19.30
C ILE A 387 7.12 0.84 20.18
N ASP A 388 7.56 -0.37 20.56
CA ASP A 388 6.79 -1.26 21.44
C ASP A 388 6.73 -0.76 22.91
N ASP A 389 7.64 0.12 23.33
CA ASP A 389 7.53 0.83 24.61
C ASP A 389 6.40 1.88 24.56
N PHE A 390 6.04 2.38 23.38
CA PHE A 390 4.98 3.38 23.17
C PHE A 390 3.64 2.74 22.82
N LEU A 391 3.60 1.89 21.79
CA LEU A 391 2.48 1.04 21.37
C LEU A 391 2.64 -0.34 22.00
N THR A 392 2.38 -0.46 23.30
CA THR A 392 2.59 -1.71 24.03
C THR A 392 1.56 -2.77 23.63
N GLN A 393 2.04 -3.87 23.04
CA GLN A 393 1.23 -5.01 22.59
C GLN A 393 0.69 -5.86 23.76
N ASP A 394 -0.54 -6.36 23.66
CA ASP A 394 -1.04 -7.38 24.58
C ASP A 394 -0.31 -8.72 24.35
N CYS A 395 0.21 -9.35 25.42
CA CYS A 395 0.94 -10.63 25.31
C CYS A 395 0.09 -11.86 24.94
N ARG A 396 -1.16 -11.69 24.49
CA ARG A 396 -1.98 -12.69 23.80
C ARG A 396 -2.07 -12.44 22.29
N SER A 397 -1.77 -11.23 21.83
CA SER A 397 -1.92 -10.86 20.43
C SER A 397 -0.95 -11.63 19.56
N VAL A 398 -1.42 -12.04 18.38
CA VAL A 398 -0.78 -13.02 17.50
C VAL A 398 -0.02 -12.32 16.38
N GLY A 399 -0.57 -11.24 15.81
CA GLY A 399 0.03 -10.48 14.72
C GLY A 399 1.34 -9.80 15.11
N ASN A 400 2.38 -10.02 14.31
CA ASN A 400 3.69 -9.38 14.42
C ASN A 400 4.01 -8.49 13.21
N GLY A 401 2.98 -8.00 12.51
CA GLY A 401 3.12 -6.98 11.47
C GLY A 401 3.88 -5.74 11.96
N THR A 402 4.59 -5.08 11.04
CA THR A 402 5.37 -3.88 11.37
C THR A 402 4.44 -2.72 11.69
N LYS A 403 4.87 -1.92 12.67
CA LYS A 403 4.13 -0.76 13.18
C LYS A 403 4.98 0.49 13.00
N LYS A 404 4.33 1.62 12.74
CA LYS A 404 4.94 2.96 12.74
C LYS A 404 4.01 3.96 13.40
N TYR A 405 4.57 5.06 13.89
CA TYR A 405 3.80 6.24 14.26
C TYR A 405 4.54 7.50 13.83
N GLU A 406 3.80 8.56 13.51
CA GLU A 406 4.35 9.87 13.15
C GLU A 406 3.67 10.96 13.98
N ILE A 407 4.43 11.97 14.43
CA ILE A 407 3.89 13.11 15.16
C ILE A 407 3.50 14.17 14.13
N VAL A 408 2.19 14.31 13.91
CA VAL A 408 1.61 15.19 12.90
C VAL A 408 1.48 16.62 13.43
N ASN A 409 1.02 16.76 14.69
CA ASN A 409 0.78 18.07 15.30
C ASN A 409 0.89 18.00 16.84
N LEU A 410 1.86 18.70 17.42
CA LEU A 410 2.12 18.73 18.86
C LEU A 410 0.97 19.36 19.69
N ASP A 411 0.29 20.38 19.17
CA ASP A 411 -0.77 21.11 19.89
C ASP A 411 -2.06 20.28 20.05
N LYS A 412 -2.21 19.21 19.26
CA LYS A 412 -3.33 18.26 19.35
C LYS A 412 -3.11 17.15 20.40
N ILE A 413 -1.91 16.99 20.96
CA ILE A 413 -1.56 15.90 21.88
C ILE A 413 -2.30 16.01 23.22
N LYS A 414 -2.83 14.87 23.70
CA LYS A 414 -3.66 14.76 24.92
C LYS A 414 -3.17 13.63 25.81
N ASP A 415 -2.82 13.94 27.06
CA ASP A 415 -2.49 12.98 28.12
C ASP A 415 -3.61 11.94 28.29
N SER A 416 -3.47 10.78 27.64
CA SER A 416 -4.52 9.75 27.56
C SER A 416 -3.97 8.39 27.15
N TYR A 417 -4.77 7.33 27.34
CA TYR A 417 -4.49 6.02 26.77
C TYR A 417 -5.42 5.77 25.59
N ILE A 418 -4.86 5.36 24.46
CA ILE A 418 -5.60 4.99 23.25
C ILE A 418 -5.36 3.50 23.00
N LYS A 419 -6.44 2.72 22.91
CA LYS A 419 -6.38 1.32 22.51
C LYS A 419 -6.63 1.24 21.01
N PHE A 420 -5.66 0.65 20.31
CA PHE A 420 -5.73 0.27 18.91
C PHE A 420 -6.02 -1.24 18.88
N GLU A 421 -7.16 -1.65 18.34
CA GLU A 421 -7.63 -3.04 18.36
C GLU A 421 -8.12 -3.49 16.98
N ILE A 422 -7.80 -4.72 16.62
CA ILE A 422 -8.14 -5.35 15.35
C ILE A 422 -9.49 -6.03 15.45
N GLN A 423 -10.35 -5.78 14.48
CA GLN A 423 -11.48 -6.64 14.15
C GLN A 423 -11.09 -7.45 12.90
N ALA A 424 -11.33 -8.76 12.91
CA ALA A 424 -11.14 -9.59 11.72
C ALA A 424 -12.16 -10.73 11.62
N GLU A 425 -12.44 -11.17 10.39
CA GLU A 425 -13.32 -12.30 10.10
C GLU A 425 -12.54 -13.64 10.08
N GLY A 426 -13.26 -14.74 10.28
CA GLY A 426 -12.66 -16.08 10.25
C GLY A 426 -13.65 -17.14 9.80
N ASN A 427 -13.12 -18.17 9.16
CA ASN A 427 -13.89 -19.14 8.38
C ASN A 427 -13.63 -20.59 8.83
N SER A 428 -14.30 -21.56 8.22
CA SER A 428 -14.20 -22.99 8.60
C SER A 428 -12.86 -23.66 8.27
N GLU A 429 -11.93 -22.96 7.60
CA GLU A 429 -10.55 -23.40 7.36
C GLU A 429 -9.51 -22.69 8.25
N THR A 430 -9.91 -21.67 9.02
CA THR A 430 -9.04 -20.88 9.92
C THR A 430 -8.36 -21.76 10.98
N PHE A 431 -7.06 -21.60 11.20
CA PHE A 431 -6.33 -22.34 12.24
C PHE A 431 -6.46 -21.70 13.63
N GLN A 432 -6.59 -22.54 14.68
CA GLN A 432 -6.72 -22.17 16.10
C GLN A 432 -7.87 -21.21 16.46
N GLY A 433 -8.75 -20.85 15.52
CA GLY A 433 -9.72 -19.77 15.70
C GLY A 433 -9.12 -18.37 15.50
N TYR A 434 -7.93 -18.25 14.92
CA TYR A 434 -7.30 -16.98 14.56
C TYR A 434 -7.96 -16.35 13.34
N ALA A 435 -9.15 -15.78 13.54
CA ALA A 435 -9.83 -14.93 12.57
C ALA A 435 -8.87 -13.80 12.15
N SER A 436 -8.65 -13.65 10.84
CA SER A 436 -7.65 -12.75 10.26
C SER A 436 -8.02 -12.29 8.83
N ASP A 437 -9.11 -12.79 8.27
CA ASP A 437 -9.63 -12.33 6.97
C ASP A 437 -10.22 -10.92 7.17
N ASN A 438 -10.12 -10.04 6.16
CA ASN A 438 -10.71 -8.69 6.18
C ASN A 438 -10.32 -7.85 7.43
N ALA A 439 -9.10 -8.04 7.96
CA ALA A 439 -8.66 -7.39 9.19
C ALA A 439 -8.60 -5.85 9.07
N CYS A 440 -9.31 -5.15 9.93
CA CYS A 440 -9.33 -3.69 10.01
C CYS A 440 -9.11 -3.16 11.44
N LEU A 441 -8.64 -1.93 11.53
CA LEU A 441 -8.19 -1.29 12.76
C LEU A 441 -9.27 -0.35 13.33
N TYR A 442 -9.55 -0.53 14.62
CA TYR A 442 -10.34 0.40 15.42
C TYR A 442 -9.47 1.09 16.47
N ALA A 443 -9.82 2.34 16.79
CA ALA A 443 -9.18 3.07 17.89
C ALA A 443 -10.24 3.68 18.82
N TYR A 444 -10.04 3.55 20.13
CA TYR A 444 -10.88 4.19 21.14
C TYR A 444 -10.09 4.49 22.41
N ARG A 445 -10.58 5.44 23.21
CA ARG A 445 -9.87 5.89 24.42
C ARG A 445 -10.21 5.02 25.63
N VAL A 446 -9.21 4.76 26.46
CA VAL A 446 -9.30 3.87 27.63
C VAL A 446 -8.63 4.49 28.86
N ILE A 447 -8.82 3.86 30.03
CA ILE A 447 -7.93 4.00 31.20
C ILE A 447 -7.65 2.63 31.82
N PRO A 448 -6.53 2.46 32.55
CA PRO A 448 -6.31 1.31 33.42
C PRO A 448 -7.51 1.08 34.37
N ASN A 449 -7.99 -0.16 34.46
CA ASN A 449 -9.23 -0.51 35.14
C ASN A 449 -9.19 -0.10 36.63
N PRO A 450 -10.00 0.89 37.07
CA PRO A 450 -9.90 1.46 38.41
C PRO A 450 -10.43 0.55 39.52
N ASN A 451 -10.97 -0.62 39.19
CA ASN A 451 -11.48 -1.62 40.13
C ASN A 451 -10.57 -2.87 40.25
N GLN A 452 -9.49 -2.94 39.47
CA GLN A 452 -8.53 -4.05 39.43
C GLN A 452 -7.75 -4.18 40.75
N GLY A 453 -7.42 -5.42 41.15
CA GLY A 453 -6.59 -5.72 42.32
C GLY A 453 -5.08 -5.74 42.05
N ASP A 454 -4.28 -5.41 43.07
CA ASP A 454 -2.80 -5.28 43.07
C ASP A 454 -1.97 -6.44 42.45
N ASN A 455 -2.59 -7.57 42.10
CA ASN A 455 -1.92 -8.78 41.57
C ASN A 455 -2.63 -9.38 40.34
N GLU A 456 -3.62 -8.67 39.79
CA GLU A 456 -4.30 -9.04 38.55
C GLU A 456 -3.54 -8.46 37.34
N ARG A 457 -3.74 -9.03 36.15
CA ARG A 457 -3.16 -8.50 34.90
C ARG A 457 -3.71 -7.09 34.67
N LEU A 458 -2.85 -6.16 34.25
CA LEU A 458 -3.29 -4.83 33.84
C LEU A 458 -4.35 -4.95 32.74
N ASP A 459 -5.48 -4.29 32.98
CA ASP A 459 -6.70 -4.33 32.19
C ASP A 459 -7.16 -2.90 31.89
N TYR A 460 -7.88 -2.69 30.78
CA TYR A 460 -8.21 -1.36 30.27
C TYR A 460 -9.70 -1.24 29.95
N VAL A 461 -10.34 -0.20 30.50
CA VAL A 461 -11.78 0.06 30.30
C VAL A 461 -12.01 1.26 29.38
N PRO A 462 -12.97 1.20 28.43
CA PRO A 462 -13.36 2.35 27.61
C PRO A 462 -13.79 3.55 28.46
N VAL A 463 -13.50 4.77 27.98
CA VAL A 463 -13.87 6.02 28.65
C VAL A 463 -14.57 7.00 27.70
N THR A 464 -15.51 7.77 28.25
CA THR A 464 -15.97 8.99 27.58
C THR A 464 -15.01 10.15 27.86
N VAL A 465 -14.91 11.08 26.91
CA VAL A 465 -14.09 12.30 27.05
C VAL A 465 -14.98 13.49 27.43
N SER A 466 -14.58 14.25 28.45
CA SER A 466 -15.27 15.48 28.84
C SER A 466 -14.30 16.59 29.24
N GLY A 467 -14.56 17.83 28.84
CA GLY A 467 -13.72 18.99 29.20
C GLY A 467 -13.61 20.04 28.11
N ASP A 468 -12.88 21.12 28.43
CA ASP A 468 -12.41 22.11 27.47
C ASP A 468 -10.97 21.75 27.03
N ALA A 469 -10.50 22.29 25.90
CA ALA A 469 -9.15 22.04 25.38
C ALA A 469 -8.06 22.32 26.43
N GLY A 470 -7.15 21.36 26.62
CA GLY A 470 -6.08 21.42 27.63
C GLY A 470 -6.49 21.05 29.06
N ASN A 471 -7.73 20.63 29.31
CA ASN A 471 -8.17 20.09 30.61
C ASN A 471 -9.25 19.01 30.41
N TYR A 472 -8.85 17.87 29.86
CA TYR A 472 -9.72 16.70 29.65
C TYR A 472 -9.90 15.87 30.93
N SER A 473 -11.08 15.24 31.04
CA SER A 473 -11.51 14.39 32.15
C SER A 473 -12.10 13.12 31.57
N TYR A 474 -11.32 12.05 31.64
CA TYR A 474 -11.68 10.70 31.20
C TYR A 474 -12.51 10.00 32.29
N SER A 475 -13.58 9.30 31.90
CA SER A 475 -14.45 8.58 32.86
C SER A 475 -14.98 7.29 32.25
N PRO A 476 -14.96 6.15 32.96
CA PRO A 476 -15.44 4.87 32.43
C PRO A 476 -16.85 4.96 31.86
N ILE A 477 -17.04 4.42 30.66
CA ILE A 477 -18.37 4.32 30.05
C ILE A 477 -19.27 3.48 30.95
N SER A 478 -20.53 3.89 31.08
CA SER A 478 -21.53 3.18 31.89
C SER A 478 -22.41 2.33 30.99
N TYR A 479 -22.57 1.06 31.34
CA TYR A 479 -23.52 0.14 30.71
C TYR A 479 -24.93 0.73 30.63
N VAL A 480 -25.57 0.59 29.46
CA VAL A 480 -26.94 1.03 29.14
C VAL A 480 -27.83 -0.20 28.98
N ASP A 481 -29.11 -0.12 29.33
CA ASP A 481 -30.07 -1.21 29.04
C ASP A 481 -30.24 -1.33 27.51
N ILE A 482 -30.12 -2.54 26.97
CA ILE A 482 -30.23 -2.80 25.52
C ILE A 482 -31.55 -2.27 24.94
N THR A 483 -32.62 -2.25 25.75
CA THR A 483 -33.96 -1.74 25.34
C THR A 483 -34.14 -0.22 25.44
N ASP A 484 -33.20 0.49 26.07
CA ASP A 484 -33.08 1.96 26.00
C ASP A 484 -32.04 2.40 24.95
N PHE A 485 -31.14 1.50 24.51
CA PHE A 485 -30.10 1.74 23.49
C PHE A 485 -30.61 1.52 22.05
N LEU A 486 -31.26 0.38 21.78
CA LEU A 486 -31.82 0.05 20.46
C LEU A 486 -33.26 0.57 20.32
N ASP A 487 -33.66 1.00 19.12
CA ASP A 487 -35.05 1.43 18.90
C ASP A 487 -35.99 0.22 19.01
N ALA A 488 -37.06 0.37 19.80
CA ALA A 488 -37.60 -0.72 20.63
C ALA A 488 -38.50 -1.74 19.90
N ASN A 489 -38.25 -2.00 18.61
CA ASN A 489 -39.02 -2.93 17.78
C ASN A 489 -38.18 -3.89 16.93
N ASP A 490 -36.88 -3.65 16.72
CA ASP A 490 -36.04 -4.58 15.97
C ASP A 490 -34.90 -5.21 16.79
N SER A 491 -34.52 -6.41 16.38
CA SER A 491 -33.50 -7.24 17.08
C SER A 491 -32.42 -7.75 16.13
N SER A 492 -32.44 -7.28 14.88
CA SER A 492 -31.26 -7.24 13.99
C SER A 492 -30.14 -6.43 14.64
N ASP A 493 -30.49 -5.23 15.08
CA ASP A 493 -29.58 -4.11 15.34
C ASP A 493 -28.62 -4.34 16.52
N LEU A 494 -28.83 -5.39 17.33
CA LEU A 494 -27.87 -5.79 18.37
C LEU A 494 -26.67 -6.54 17.77
N ASN A 495 -26.89 -7.34 16.73
CA ASN A 495 -25.84 -8.18 16.14
C ASN A 495 -24.77 -7.31 15.47
N ASP A 496 -25.16 -6.14 14.96
CA ASP A 496 -24.28 -5.16 14.32
C ASP A 496 -23.23 -4.56 15.29
N TYR A 497 -23.41 -4.74 16.61
CA TYR A 497 -22.43 -4.36 17.65
C TYR A 497 -21.72 -5.58 18.27
N ILE A 498 -22.22 -6.80 18.10
CA ILE A 498 -21.64 -7.99 18.73
C ILE A 498 -20.37 -8.39 17.96
N GLY A 499 -19.22 -8.31 18.64
CA GLY A 499 -17.91 -8.60 18.06
C GLY A 499 -17.13 -7.36 17.61
N LEU A 500 -17.72 -6.15 17.70
CA LEU A 500 -16.95 -4.92 17.47
C LEU A 500 -15.94 -4.66 18.61
N PRO A 501 -14.73 -4.14 18.32
CA PRO A 501 -13.70 -3.83 19.31
C PRO A 501 -14.19 -3.03 20.52
N GLY A 502 -13.87 -3.53 21.71
CA GLY A 502 -14.25 -2.89 22.98
C GLY A 502 -15.74 -2.89 23.35
N VAL A 503 -16.63 -3.46 22.54
CA VAL A 503 -18.05 -3.63 22.90
C VAL A 503 -18.21 -4.79 23.90
N ASP A 504 -18.99 -4.56 24.95
CA ASP A 504 -19.36 -5.60 25.93
C ASP A 504 -20.90 -5.72 26.03
N VAL A 505 -21.42 -6.95 26.00
CA VAL A 505 -22.86 -7.26 25.94
C VAL A 505 -23.19 -8.33 26.98
N ASP A 506 -23.75 -7.92 28.12
CA ASP A 506 -24.23 -8.82 29.16
C ASP A 506 -25.71 -9.19 28.91
N LEU A 507 -25.91 -10.36 28.30
CA LEU A 507 -27.22 -10.95 28.05
C LEU A 507 -27.93 -11.49 29.31
N GLU A 508 -27.26 -11.64 30.45
CA GLU A 508 -27.92 -11.98 31.73
C GLU A 508 -28.51 -10.75 32.42
N SER A 509 -27.85 -9.58 32.33
CA SER A 509 -28.36 -8.31 32.87
C SER A 509 -29.11 -7.44 31.86
N ASN A 510 -29.07 -7.78 30.57
CA ASN A 510 -29.66 -7.04 29.44
C ASN A 510 -29.03 -5.65 29.24
N THR A 511 -27.70 -5.56 29.33
CA THR A 511 -26.98 -4.30 29.15
C THR A 511 -25.86 -4.39 28.12
N ILE A 512 -25.55 -3.24 27.50
CA ILE A 512 -24.48 -3.06 26.52
C ILE A 512 -23.60 -1.87 26.91
N LEU A 513 -22.31 -1.97 26.58
CA LEU A 513 -21.34 -0.88 26.58
C LEU A 513 -20.72 -0.81 25.18
N VAL A 514 -20.77 0.36 24.54
CA VAL A 514 -20.11 0.65 23.26
C VAL A 514 -19.06 1.75 23.47
N PRO A 515 -17.83 1.63 22.94
CA PRO A 515 -16.83 2.70 23.00
C PRO A 515 -17.23 3.98 22.26
N GLU A 516 -16.64 5.12 22.67
CA GLU A 516 -16.51 6.29 21.81
C GLU A 516 -15.27 6.07 20.92
N TYR A 517 -15.48 5.58 19.69
CA TYR A 517 -14.41 5.41 18.70
C TYR A 517 -13.80 6.75 18.28
N VAL A 518 -12.59 6.70 17.72
CA VAL A 518 -11.94 7.85 17.09
C VAL A 518 -12.44 7.99 15.65
N GLU A 519 -12.86 9.19 15.28
CA GLU A 519 -13.23 9.56 13.92
C GLU A 519 -12.09 9.21 12.93
N GLY A 520 -12.41 8.46 11.87
CA GLY A 520 -11.41 7.90 10.94
C GLY A 520 -10.81 6.54 11.34
N PHE A 521 -11.25 5.94 12.46
CA PHE A 521 -10.84 4.61 12.93
C PHE A 521 -12.07 3.71 13.20
N GLU A 522 -13.07 3.80 12.34
CA GLU A 522 -14.26 2.94 12.35
C GLU A 522 -14.08 1.89 11.24
N CYS A 523 -13.29 0.83 11.54
CA CYS A 523 -12.77 -0.15 10.57
C CYS A 523 -11.85 0.48 9.50
N PHE A 524 -10.72 1.06 9.94
CA PHE A 524 -9.67 1.51 9.02
C PHE A 524 -8.99 0.29 8.38
N GLU A 525 -9.05 0.16 7.06
CA GLU A 525 -8.51 -1.00 6.35
C GLU A 525 -6.98 -1.09 6.42
N LEU A 526 -6.45 -2.31 6.49
CA LEU A 526 -5.01 -2.55 6.60
C LEU A 526 -4.44 -3.10 5.29
N GLU A 527 -3.56 -2.32 4.66
CA GLU A 527 -2.72 -2.81 3.56
C GLU A 527 -1.65 -3.83 4.01
N TYR A 528 -1.24 -4.64 3.03
CA TYR A 528 -0.39 -5.81 3.18
C TYR A 528 0.98 -5.56 2.51
N LEU A 529 2.05 -6.25 2.94
CA LEU A 529 3.42 -6.00 2.43
C LEU A 529 3.64 -6.21 0.91
N ASP A 530 2.65 -6.73 0.19
CA ASP A 530 2.62 -6.94 -1.27
C ASP A 530 1.54 -6.11 -1.99
N ASP A 531 0.76 -5.28 -1.28
CA ASP A 531 -0.06 -4.22 -1.87
C ASP A 531 0.87 -3.05 -2.29
N ALA A 532 0.48 -2.27 -3.31
CA ALA A 532 1.40 -1.33 -3.98
C ALA A 532 1.77 -0.09 -3.13
N ASP A 533 0.84 0.45 -2.34
CA ASP A 533 1.01 1.74 -1.63
C ASP A 533 1.06 1.62 -0.11
N TYR A 534 1.20 0.40 0.45
CA TYR A 534 1.14 0.11 1.90
C TYR A 534 2.06 0.97 2.78
N LEU A 535 3.09 1.60 2.18
CA LEU A 535 3.94 2.54 2.88
C LEU A 535 3.23 3.84 3.29
N ASN A 536 2.14 4.20 2.62
CA ASN A 536 1.34 5.40 2.81
C ASN A 536 0.02 5.17 3.53
N ASN A 537 -0.36 3.92 3.83
CA ASN A 537 -1.56 3.56 4.61
C ASN A 537 -1.51 3.97 6.10
N PHE A 538 -1.12 5.21 6.36
CA PHE A 538 -1.21 5.84 7.67
C PHE A 538 -2.65 6.26 7.94
N THR A 539 -3.05 6.13 9.19
CA THR A 539 -4.37 6.54 9.66
C THR A 539 -4.55 8.06 9.63
N ALA A 540 -5.80 8.51 9.83
CA ALA A 540 -6.09 9.90 10.17
C ALA A 540 -5.36 10.36 11.46
N ASP A 541 -5.33 11.68 11.68
CA ASP A 541 -4.81 12.29 12.91
C ASP A 541 -5.65 11.88 14.13
N VAL A 542 -5.02 11.18 15.06
CA VAL A 542 -5.57 10.84 16.38
C VAL A 542 -4.76 11.54 17.45
N ASP A 543 -5.33 12.63 17.98
CA ASP A 543 -4.73 13.43 19.05
C ASP A 543 -3.26 13.82 18.75
N GLY A 544 -2.98 14.26 17.52
CA GLY A 544 -1.68 14.79 17.12
C GLY A 544 -0.66 13.79 16.59
N ILE A 545 -0.99 12.49 16.55
CA ILE A 545 -0.22 11.47 15.85
C ILE A 545 -1.04 10.80 14.74
N ARG A 546 -0.36 10.11 13.83
CA ARG A 546 -0.94 9.04 13.01
C ARG A 546 -0.14 7.75 13.18
N VAL A 547 -0.78 6.62 12.94
CA VAL A 547 -0.17 5.29 13.07
C VAL A 547 -0.26 4.50 11.77
N ARG A 548 0.57 3.47 11.62
CA ARG A 548 0.57 2.55 10.48
C ARG A 548 0.72 1.12 10.99
N PHE A 549 -0.08 0.20 10.47
CA PHE A 549 -0.12 -1.20 10.86
C PHE A 549 0.00 -2.07 9.60
N ASP A 550 1.21 -2.50 9.28
CA ASP A 550 1.50 -3.23 8.04
C ASP A 550 1.13 -4.71 8.23
N ASN A 551 0.18 -5.23 7.43
CA ASN A 551 -0.19 -6.65 7.50
C ASN A 551 0.79 -7.52 6.70
N ALA A 552 0.97 -8.80 7.05
CA ALA A 552 1.83 -9.70 6.27
C ALA A 552 1.14 -10.10 4.95
N ILE A 553 1.88 -10.47 3.91
CA ILE A 553 1.41 -10.57 2.52
C ILE A 553 0.00 -11.16 2.26
N ARG A 554 -0.77 -10.48 1.40
CA ARG A 554 -2.14 -10.79 0.92
C ARG A 554 -2.14 -12.02 0.01
N ASN A 555 -1.17 -12.13 -0.90
CA ASN A 555 -1.12 -13.13 -1.98
C ASN A 555 -0.08 -14.26 -1.76
N GLU A 556 -0.25 -15.40 -2.44
CA GLU A 556 0.72 -16.50 -2.35
C GLU A 556 2.03 -16.15 -3.09
N PRO A 557 3.20 -16.15 -2.44
CA PRO A 557 4.47 -15.82 -3.08
C PRO A 557 4.86 -16.88 -4.12
N SER A 558 5.45 -16.44 -5.23
CA SER A 558 5.68 -17.29 -6.42
C SER A 558 6.59 -18.50 -6.21
N ASP A 559 7.45 -18.46 -5.18
CA ASP A 559 8.33 -19.55 -4.75
C ASP A 559 7.77 -20.40 -3.59
N LYS A 560 6.58 -20.03 -3.11
CA LYS A 560 5.83 -20.61 -1.98
C LYS A 560 6.52 -20.53 -0.62
N PHE A 561 7.58 -19.75 -0.45
CA PHE A 561 8.21 -19.55 0.86
C PHE A 561 7.39 -18.55 1.69
N ALA A 562 7.09 -18.91 2.94
CA ALA A 562 6.53 -18.00 3.91
C ALA A 562 7.58 -17.00 4.39
N LEU A 563 7.18 -15.73 4.52
CA LEU A 563 8.02 -14.72 5.14
C LEU A 563 8.24 -15.06 6.62
N LEU A 564 9.50 -14.93 7.06
CA LEU A 564 9.92 -15.17 8.43
C LEU A 564 10.16 -13.81 9.09
N TYR A 565 9.61 -13.63 10.28
CA TYR A 565 9.74 -12.41 11.07
C TYR A 565 11.13 -12.34 11.72
N ASP A 566 11.54 -13.44 12.37
CA ASP A 566 12.90 -13.62 12.88
C ASP A 566 13.28 -15.11 12.89
N VAL A 567 14.60 -15.38 12.88
CA VAL A 567 15.16 -16.72 13.04
C VAL A 567 16.36 -16.65 13.97
N GLN A 568 16.23 -17.24 15.16
CA GLN A 568 17.28 -17.25 16.18
C GLN A 568 17.79 -18.66 16.45
N SER A 569 19.01 -18.79 16.98
CA SER A 569 19.56 -20.08 17.41
C SER A 569 20.28 -20.00 18.74
N SER A 570 20.20 -21.08 19.52
CA SER A 570 20.69 -21.12 20.91
C SER A 570 21.19 -22.52 21.27
N PRO A 571 22.31 -22.67 22.01
CA PRO A 571 23.18 -21.62 22.57
C PRO A 571 24.25 -21.10 21.58
N ASP A 572 24.07 -21.35 20.28
CA ASP A 572 25.03 -21.06 19.22
C ASP A 572 24.38 -20.17 18.14
N GLU A 573 24.17 -18.90 18.48
CA GLU A 573 23.59 -17.84 17.62
C GLU A 573 24.25 -17.80 16.23
N SER A 574 25.55 -18.09 16.18
CA SER A 574 26.35 -18.08 14.96
C SER A 574 25.96 -19.18 13.95
N LEU A 575 25.14 -20.15 14.35
CA LEU A 575 24.59 -21.15 13.43
C LEU A 575 23.64 -20.50 12.42
N VAL A 576 22.72 -19.63 12.84
CA VAL A 576 21.85 -18.94 11.89
C VAL A 576 22.66 -17.90 11.10
N THR A 577 23.34 -16.98 11.79
CA THR A 577 24.00 -15.83 11.15
C THR A 577 25.14 -16.21 10.18
N ASN A 578 25.91 -17.27 10.48
CA ASN A 578 27.09 -17.65 9.69
C ASN A 578 26.91 -18.99 8.95
N VAL A 579 25.69 -19.51 8.83
CA VAL A 579 25.37 -20.69 8.00
C VAL A 579 24.07 -20.46 7.24
N PHE A 580 22.94 -20.38 7.95
CA PHE A 580 21.62 -20.33 7.32
C PHE A 580 21.25 -18.96 6.73
N GLN A 581 21.99 -17.90 7.06
CA GLN A 581 21.87 -16.57 6.45
C GLN A 581 22.99 -16.25 5.44
N ASP A 582 24.01 -17.12 5.27
CA ASP A 582 25.03 -16.94 4.23
C ASP A 582 24.58 -17.54 2.89
N ILE A 583 23.65 -16.84 2.25
CA ILE A 583 23.10 -17.16 0.93
C ILE A 583 24.23 -17.18 -0.14
N ALA A 584 25.27 -16.36 0.02
CA ALA A 584 26.40 -16.30 -0.91
C ALA A 584 27.30 -17.55 -0.85
N ALA A 585 27.39 -18.18 0.33
CA ALA A 585 28.01 -19.48 0.53
C ALA A 585 27.02 -20.66 0.44
N GLY A 586 25.81 -20.44 -0.07
CA GLY A 586 24.82 -21.50 -0.33
C GLY A 586 24.17 -22.08 0.93
N GLY A 587 23.93 -21.24 1.94
CA GLY A 587 23.08 -21.59 3.08
C GLY A 587 21.74 -20.85 3.07
N SER A 588 20.70 -21.50 3.58
CA SER A 588 19.35 -20.95 3.72
C SER A 588 18.53 -21.71 4.76
N ILE A 589 17.55 -21.04 5.32
CA ILE A 589 16.48 -21.61 6.14
C ILE A 589 15.15 -21.01 5.68
N GLY A 590 14.11 -21.85 5.54
CA GLY A 590 12.80 -21.39 5.08
C GLY A 590 11.70 -22.40 5.34
N LEU A 591 10.46 -21.90 5.44
CA LEU A 591 9.24 -22.69 5.48
C LEU A 591 8.47 -22.47 4.17
N GLN A 592 8.09 -23.53 3.46
CA GLN A 592 7.20 -23.44 2.29
C GLN A 592 5.76 -23.82 2.67
N TYR A 593 4.75 -23.13 2.16
CA TYR A 593 3.35 -23.52 2.40
C TYR A 593 3.06 -24.91 1.81
N TYR A 594 2.64 -25.86 2.66
CA TYR A 594 2.37 -27.25 2.23
C TYR A 594 0.88 -27.49 1.89
N THR A 595 -0.03 -26.76 2.52
CA THR A 595 -1.42 -26.62 2.09
C THR A 595 -1.61 -25.43 1.15
N SER A 596 -2.84 -25.18 0.71
CA SER A 596 -3.21 -23.87 0.16
C SER A 596 -2.80 -22.77 1.13
N PHE A 597 -2.18 -21.72 0.58
CA PHE A 597 -1.84 -20.48 1.27
C PHE A 597 -3.04 -19.84 1.99
N ASN A 598 -4.28 -20.05 1.52
CA ASN A 598 -5.52 -19.59 2.15
C ASN A 598 -5.70 -20.06 3.61
N LYS A 599 -4.99 -21.11 4.05
CA LYS A 599 -5.05 -21.59 5.44
C LYS A 599 -4.10 -20.88 6.41
N LYS A 600 -3.20 -20.03 5.93
CA LYS A 600 -2.40 -19.04 6.69
C LYS A 600 -1.99 -19.47 8.13
N PRO A 601 -1.06 -20.43 8.30
CA PRO A 601 -0.69 -20.93 9.62
C PRO A 601 0.20 -19.95 10.40
N SER A 602 -0.40 -19.08 11.23
CA SER A 602 0.30 -18.13 12.12
C SER A 602 1.05 -18.82 13.29
N PHE A 603 2.04 -19.66 12.96
CA PHE A 603 2.72 -20.57 13.89
C PHE A 603 4.23 -20.34 13.95
N ASP A 604 4.77 -20.35 15.16
CA ASP A 604 6.21 -20.38 15.41
C ASP A 604 6.69 -21.81 15.66
N TYR A 605 7.93 -22.10 15.27
CA TYR A 605 8.48 -23.45 15.33
C TYR A 605 9.86 -23.49 16.01
N GLU A 606 10.01 -24.40 16.98
CA GLU A 606 11.29 -24.74 17.57
C GLU A 606 11.82 -26.02 16.89
N VAL A 607 12.93 -25.90 16.18
CA VAL A 607 13.68 -27.03 15.62
C VAL A 607 14.75 -27.43 16.62
N GLU A 608 14.55 -28.56 17.30
CA GLU A 608 15.58 -29.17 18.15
C GLU A 608 16.51 -30.02 17.29
N LEU A 609 17.80 -29.67 17.26
CA LEU A 609 18.84 -30.31 16.47
C LEU A 609 19.65 -31.31 17.31
N SER A 610 20.17 -32.35 16.66
CA SER A 610 21.14 -33.27 17.24
C SER A 610 22.32 -33.52 16.29
N ASP A 611 23.46 -33.95 16.83
CA ASP A 611 24.58 -34.45 16.04
C ASP A 611 24.36 -35.91 15.56
N GLY A 612 23.25 -36.55 15.96
CA GLY A 612 22.77 -37.83 15.46
C GLY A 612 21.26 -37.80 15.18
N TYR A 613 20.64 -38.96 14.98
CA TYR A 613 19.22 -39.07 14.63
C TYR A 613 18.32 -39.01 15.87
N ILE A 614 17.26 -38.19 15.82
CA ILE A 614 16.34 -37.95 16.94
C ILE A 614 14.85 -37.91 16.56
N SER A 615 14.50 -38.04 15.28
CA SER A 615 13.14 -38.38 14.86
C SER A 615 13.11 -39.21 13.58
N GLU A 616 11.94 -39.75 13.24
CA GLU A 616 11.71 -40.65 12.12
C GLU A 616 10.59 -40.09 11.23
N SER A 617 10.82 -40.09 9.92
CA SER A 617 9.86 -39.68 8.89
C SER A 617 8.69 -40.66 8.79
N VAL A 618 7.45 -40.17 8.78
CA VAL A 618 6.29 -41.01 8.44
C VAL A 618 6.16 -41.24 6.93
N ASP A 619 5.34 -42.22 6.57
CA ASP A 619 5.06 -42.65 5.19
C ASP A 619 6.30 -42.73 4.27
N PRO A 620 7.35 -43.49 4.66
CA PRO A 620 8.50 -43.76 3.81
C PRO A 620 8.10 -44.38 2.46
N ALA A 621 8.87 -44.06 1.41
CA ALA A 621 8.67 -44.64 0.09
C ALA A 621 9.00 -46.14 0.04
N ASP A 622 8.53 -46.84 -1.00
CA ASP A 622 8.84 -48.26 -1.27
C ASP A 622 10.36 -48.54 -1.38
N ALA A 623 11.17 -47.50 -1.63
CA ALA A 623 12.63 -47.56 -1.66
C ALA A 623 13.25 -47.77 -0.26
N CYS A 624 12.58 -47.33 0.80
CA CYS A 624 13.12 -47.36 2.15
C CYS A 624 13.15 -48.79 2.73
N PRO A 625 14.03 -49.05 3.72
CA PRO A 625 14.25 -50.38 4.27
C PRO A 625 12.97 -51.10 4.74
N GLU A 626 13.04 -52.43 4.73
CA GLU A 626 11.93 -53.34 4.97
C GLU A 626 10.70 -53.21 4.01
N ASN A 627 10.83 -52.49 2.89
CA ASN A 627 9.74 -52.07 1.98
C ASN A 627 8.83 -51.01 2.64
N GLY A 628 9.42 -49.92 3.13
CA GLY A 628 8.66 -48.79 3.69
C GLY A 628 7.95 -49.08 5.02
N THR A 629 8.51 -49.93 5.88
CA THR A 629 8.04 -50.06 7.28
C THR A 629 8.89 -49.31 8.31
N ILE A 630 10.03 -48.75 7.92
CA ILE A 630 10.85 -47.87 8.77
C ILE A 630 11.15 -46.57 8.01
N GLY A 631 10.96 -45.44 8.68
CA GLY A 631 11.13 -44.09 8.15
C GLY A 631 12.57 -43.67 7.94
N ALA A 632 12.75 -42.68 7.05
CA ALA A 632 13.98 -41.91 6.95
C ALA A 632 14.31 -41.25 8.30
N GLN A 633 15.56 -41.32 8.74
CA GLN A 633 15.97 -40.91 10.08
C GLN A 633 16.52 -39.48 10.05
N LEU A 634 15.92 -38.61 10.86
CA LEU A 634 16.13 -37.16 10.82
C LEU A 634 17.03 -36.69 11.98
N PRO A 635 17.99 -35.77 11.73
CA PRO A 635 18.87 -35.21 12.77
C PRO A 635 18.19 -34.11 13.61
N PHE A 636 16.88 -33.91 13.43
CA PHE A 636 16.10 -32.91 14.15
C PHE A 636 14.68 -33.39 14.43
N LYS A 637 13.98 -32.67 15.30
CA LYS A 637 12.53 -32.74 15.48
C LYS A 637 11.96 -31.33 15.57
N VAL A 638 10.77 -31.13 15.04
CA VAL A 638 10.11 -29.81 15.04
C VAL A 638 8.98 -29.79 16.06
N LYS A 639 8.89 -28.71 16.82
CA LYS A 639 7.83 -28.44 17.78
C LYS A 639 7.10 -27.17 17.38
N ASN A 640 5.79 -27.26 17.19
CA ASN A 640 4.92 -26.10 17.06
C ASN A 640 4.86 -25.41 18.45
N LEU A 641 5.27 -24.14 18.51
CA LEU A 641 5.32 -23.38 19.77
C LEU A 641 3.93 -22.89 20.19
N THR A 642 3.08 -22.52 19.22
CA THR A 642 1.70 -22.08 19.42
C THR A 642 0.84 -23.19 20.07
N THR A 643 0.94 -24.43 19.60
CA THR A 643 0.20 -25.57 20.18
C THR A 643 0.98 -26.27 21.30
N GLY A 644 2.29 -26.04 21.37
CA GLY A 644 3.22 -26.72 22.28
C GLY A 644 3.53 -28.19 21.92
N GLN A 645 3.05 -28.70 20.78
CA GLN A 645 3.14 -30.10 20.39
C GLN A 645 4.28 -30.37 19.39
N TYR A 646 4.74 -31.62 19.30
CA TYR A 646 5.70 -32.04 18.27
C TYR A 646 4.98 -32.36 16.96
N VAL A 647 5.53 -31.86 15.87
CA VAL A 647 5.02 -32.06 14.51
C VAL A 647 5.42 -33.43 14.01
N THR A 648 4.52 -34.11 13.29
CA THR A 648 4.85 -35.35 12.58
C THR A 648 5.50 -35.00 11.24
N LEU A 649 6.75 -35.42 11.05
CA LEU A 649 7.59 -35.04 9.90
C LEU A 649 7.58 -36.09 8.78
N LYS A 650 7.73 -35.66 7.53
CA LYS A 650 7.87 -36.52 6.35
C LYS A 650 8.93 -35.99 5.38
N LEU A 651 9.91 -36.83 5.03
CA LEU A 651 10.97 -36.49 4.09
C LEU A 651 10.45 -36.44 2.63
N ASN A 652 10.90 -35.45 1.87
CA ASN A 652 10.80 -35.41 0.41
C ASN A 652 12.01 -36.11 -0.24
N ASP A 653 11.99 -37.43 -0.28
CA ASP A 653 13.05 -38.31 -0.83
C ASP A 653 13.11 -38.27 -2.38
N ASN A 654 13.21 -37.05 -2.92
CA ASN A 654 13.39 -36.71 -4.34
C ASN A 654 14.76 -36.00 -4.55
N GLY A 655 15.69 -36.17 -3.61
CA GLY A 655 17.04 -35.61 -3.62
C GLY A 655 17.08 -34.11 -3.35
N ILE A 656 18.30 -33.58 -3.23
CA ILE A 656 18.57 -32.18 -2.83
C ILE A 656 17.96 -31.11 -3.76
N PHE A 657 17.55 -31.49 -4.97
CA PHE A 657 16.85 -30.61 -5.93
C PHE A 657 15.31 -30.70 -5.84
N ASN A 658 14.75 -31.57 -5.00
CA ASN A 658 13.31 -31.80 -4.83
C ASN A 658 12.58 -32.09 -6.17
N GLY A 659 13.23 -32.82 -7.08
CA GLY A 659 12.77 -33.07 -8.45
C GLY A 659 12.91 -31.90 -9.44
N ASN A 660 13.29 -30.69 -9.00
CA ASN A 660 13.48 -29.50 -9.82
C ASN A 660 14.94 -29.32 -10.25
N ARG A 661 15.47 -30.29 -10.99
CA ARG A 661 16.87 -30.36 -11.45
C ARG A 661 17.34 -29.05 -12.13
N PRO A 662 18.41 -28.39 -11.65
CA PRO A 662 18.88 -27.13 -12.20
C PRO A 662 19.59 -27.31 -13.56
N PRO A 663 19.52 -26.34 -14.51
CA PRO A 663 20.03 -26.51 -15.87
C PRO A 663 21.54 -26.76 -16.02
N TRP A 664 22.33 -26.57 -14.96
CA TRP A 664 23.77 -26.83 -14.93
C TRP A 664 24.13 -28.24 -14.44
N TYR A 665 23.19 -28.96 -13.79
CA TYR A 665 23.42 -30.33 -13.35
C TYR A 665 23.27 -31.31 -14.52
N ILE A 666 24.23 -32.22 -14.66
CA ILE A 666 24.25 -33.25 -15.70
C ILE A 666 24.31 -34.62 -15.00
N PRO A 667 23.26 -35.44 -15.08
CA PRO A 667 23.22 -36.74 -14.41
C PRO A 667 24.22 -37.73 -15.03
N PRO A 668 24.62 -38.79 -14.30
CA PRO A 668 25.48 -39.85 -14.81
C PRO A 668 24.96 -40.46 -16.12
N ALA A 669 25.85 -40.68 -17.10
CA ALA A 669 25.46 -41.23 -18.39
C ALA A 669 24.95 -42.70 -18.34
N ASN A 670 25.07 -43.35 -17.18
CA ASN A 670 24.52 -44.68 -16.86
C ASN A 670 23.21 -44.62 -16.05
N ASP A 671 22.85 -43.47 -15.51
CA ASP A 671 21.63 -43.24 -14.73
C ASP A 671 21.13 -41.79 -14.97
N PRO A 672 20.27 -41.57 -15.98
CA PRO A 672 19.84 -40.23 -16.37
C PRO A 672 18.82 -39.61 -15.42
N ASP A 673 18.23 -40.41 -14.53
CA ASP A 673 17.16 -40.01 -13.64
C ASP A 673 17.69 -39.73 -12.22
N HIS A 674 18.87 -40.24 -11.85
CA HIS A 674 19.59 -39.89 -10.62
C HIS A 674 19.77 -38.38 -10.41
N ASP A 675 19.17 -37.88 -9.33
CA ASP A 675 19.51 -36.64 -8.64
C ASP A 675 20.18 -36.98 -7.29
N PRO A 676 21.07 -36.13 -6.75
CA PRO A 676 21.85 -36.48 -5.57
C PRO A 676 20.94 -36.64 -4.33
N GLY A 677 21.09 -37.78 -3.65
CA GLY A 677 20.27 -38.20 -2.50
C GLY A 677 18.91 -38.83 -2.83
N ALA A 678 18.44 -38.75 -4.08
CA ALA A 678 17.09 -39.21 -4.42
C ALA A 678 16.89 -40.73 -4.28
N GLY A 679 16.00 -41.14 -3.37
CA GLY A 679 15.62 -42.53 -3.13
C GLY A 679 16.55 -43.28 -2.18
N ASP A 680 17.35 -42.57 -1.36
CA ASP A 680 18.23 -43.18 -0.35
C ASP A 680 17.67 -43.18 1.08
N CYS A 681 16.55 -42.48 1.30
CA CYS A 681 15.86 -42.34 2.59
C CYS A 681 16.73 -41.76 3.72
N MET A 682 17.69 -40.90 3.39
CA MET A 682 18.53 -40.15 4.32
C MET A 682 18.35 -38.65 4.11
N TRP A 683 17.94 -37.89 5.13
CA TRP A 683 17.80 -36.43 4.96
C TRP A 683 19.14 -35.74 4.69
N GLN A 684 19.17 -34.95 3.62
CA GLN A 684 20.32 -34.17 3.15
C GLN A 684 20.00 -32.67 3.05
N PRO A 685 20.99 -31.76 3.15
CA PRO A 685 20.77 -30.33 2.97
C PRO A 685 20.18 -30.03 1.57
N GLY A 686 19.06 -29.29 1.54
CA GLY A 686 18.27 -29.06 0.33
C GLY A 686 16.94 -29.82 0.31
N GLU A 687 16.84 -30.99 0.96
CA GLU A 687 15.62 -31.78 0.95
C GLU A 687 14.55 -31.22 1.88
N LEU A 688 13.33 -31.06 1.33
CA LEU A 688 12.17 -30.61 2.08
C LEU A 688 11.73 -31.66 3.10
N VAL A 689 11.39 -31.21 4.31
CA VAL A 689 10.72 -32.03 5.33
C VAL A 689 9.34 -31.46 5.60
N TYR A 690 8.32 -32.13 5.08
CA TYR A 690 6.91 -31.79 5.23
C TYR A 690 6.43 -31.98 6.66
N PHE A 691 5.65 -31.03 7.14
CA PHE A 691 4.88 -31.11 8.38
C PHE A 691 3.58 -31.86 8.04
N GLU A 692 3.70 -33.20 8.00
CA GLU A 692 2.66 -34.11 7.50
C GLU A 692 1.43 -34.16 8.41
N ARG A 693 1.63 -34.02 9.73
CA ARG A 693 0.58 -33.86 10.74
C ARG A 693 1.07 -32.94 11.86
N ASP A 694 0.68 -31.67 11.79
CA ASP A 694 0.66 -30.74 12.90
C ASP A 694 -0.70 -30.84 13.61
N SER A 695 -0.72 -30.83 14.93
CA SER A 695 -1.94 -31.11 15.73
C SER A 695 -2.60 -29.81 16.18
N VAL A 696 -3.65 -29.41 15.48
CA VAL A 696 -4.24 -28.06 15.52
C VAL A 696 -5.76 -28.10 15.72
N PHE A 697 -6.34 -26.96 16.07
CA PHE A 697 -7.77 -26.73 15.87
C PHE A 697 -8.01 -26.01 14.55
N VAL A 698 -9.16 -26.25 13.93
CA VAL A 698 -9.60 -25.65 12.66
C VAL A 698 -11.04 -25.16 12.81
N GLY A 699 -11.37 -24.02 12.21
CA GLY A 699 -12.65 -23.32 12.37
C GLY A 699 -12.61 -22.20 13.41
N THR A 700 -13.78 -21.63 13.72
CA THR A 700 -13.96 -20.52 14.66
C THR A 700 -15.15 -20.78 15.60
N GLY A 701 -15.20 -20.10 16.75
CA GLY A 701 -16.35 -20.15 17.66
C GLY A 701 -16.74 -21.55 18.15
N GLU A 702 -18.01 -21.95 17.98
CA GLU A 702 -18.50 -23.28 18.35
C GLU A 702 -18.09 -24.40 17.37
N ASP A 703 -17.61 -24.05 16.16
CA ASP A 703 -17.24 -24.98 15.08
C ASP A 703 -15.75 -25.39 15.10
N LEU A 704 -15.02 -25.09 16.19
CA LEU A 704 -13.62 -25.47 16.40
C LEU A 704 -13.42 -27.00 16.54
N GLU A 705 -13.04 -27.67 15.44
CA GLU A 705 -12.68 -29.10 15.44
C GLU A 705 -11.16 -29.32 15.59
N PHE A 706 -10.75 -30.38 16.30
CA PHE A 706 -9.34 -30.78 16.43
C PHE A 706 -8.93 -31.76 15.32
N ASP A 707 -7.89 -31.43 14.57
CA ASP A 707 -7.43 -32.24 13.43
C ASP A 707 -5.89 -32.26 13.28
N ALA A 708 -5.42 -33.24 12.49
CA ALA A 708 -4.02 -33.51 12.18
C ALA A 708 -3.68 -32.99 10.77
N GLN A 709 -3.41 -31.69 10.69
CA GLN A 709 -3.33 -30.94 9.43
C GLN A 709 -1.91 -30.84 8.88
N LYS A 710 -1.83 -30.47 7.59
CA LYS A 710 -0.57 -30.14 6.91
C LYS A 710 -0.38 -28.62 7.01
N THR A 711 0.83 -28.17 7.35
CA THR A 711 1.11 -26.73 7.53
C THR A 711 2.22 -26.28 6.58
N TYR A 712 3.47 -26.60 6.91
CA TYR A 712 4.66 -26.15 6.16
C TYR A 712 5.53 -27.31 5.67
N ALA A 713 6.51 -27.00 4.83
CA ALA A 713 7.66 -27.84 4.54
C ALA A 713 8.94 -27.07 4.95
N LEU A 714 9.73 -27.65 5.85
CA LEU A 714 11.01 -27.06 6.27
C LEU A 714 12.07 -27.33 5.21
N ASN A 715 12.77 -26.28 4.77
CA ASN A 715 13.99 -26.37 3.99
C ASN A 715 15.18 -25.83 4.81
N LEU A 716 16.28 -26.59 4.81
CA LEU A 716 17.55 -26.24 5.44
C LEU A 716 18.68 -26.56 4.46
N THR A 717 19.48 -25.55 4.09
CA THR A 717 20.63 -25.71 3.20
C THR A 717 21.90 -25.15 3.82
N TYR A 718 23.04 -25.74 3.45
CA TYR A 718 24.39 -25.28 3.79
C TYR A 718 25.39 -25.93 2.84
N SER A 719 26.48 -25.22 2.53
CA SER A 719 27.61 -25.80 1.79
C SER A 719 28.57 -26.59 2.69
N GLU A 720 29.45 -27.34 2.04
CA GLU A 720 30.52 -28.09 2.67
C GLU A 720 31.57 -27.18 3.34
N GLY A 721 31.66 -25.91 2.89
CA GLY A 721 32.49 -24.88 3.53
C GLY A 721 32.07 -24.65 4.98
N HIS A 722 30.77 -24.42 5.21
CA HIS A 722 30.19 -24.27 6.55
C HIS A 722 30.46 -25.48 7.45
N LEU A 723 30.46 -26.69 6.89
CA LEU A 723 30.85 -27.90 7.63
C LEU A 723 32.32 -27.87 8.05
N THR A 724 33.23 -27.57 7.10
CA THR A 724 34.68 -27.60 7.35
C THR A 724 35.18 -26.52 8.30
N ASP A 725 34.53 -25.36 8.36
CA ASP A 725 34.91 -24.26 9.27
C ASP A 725 34.31 -24.41 10.68
N ARG A 726 33.18 -25.12 10.83
CA ARG A 726 32.46 -25.27 12.12
C ARG A 726 32.67 -26.61 12.81
N ASN A 727 32.66 -27.73 12.08
CA ASN A 727 32.62 -29.05 12.68
C ASN A 727 34.03 -29.67 12.79
N PRO A 728 34.58 -29.86 14.02
CA PRO A 728 35.96 -30.32 14.21
C PRO A 728 36.21 -31.77 13.78
N LEU A 729 35.17 -32.53 13.40
CA LEU A 729 35.31 -33.87 12.83
C LEU A 729 35.97 -33.85 11.44
N CYS A 730 35.66 -32.85 10.59
CA CYS A 730 36.03 -32.86 9.18
C CYS A 730 36.56 -31.50 8.70
N ASN A 731 37.84 -31.23 8.96
CA ASN A 731 38.54 -30.02 8.49
C ASN A 731 38.85 -30.03 6.97
N SER A 732 38.54 -31.14 6.28
CA SER A 732 38.72 -31.36 4.83
C SER A 732 38.06 -32.69 4.44
N PHE A 733 37.61 -32.83 3.20
CA PHE A 733 37.03 -34.07 2.66
C PHE A 733 37.57 -34.40 1.25
N GLU A 734 37.43 -35.66 0.83
CA GLU A 734 37.61 -36.09 -0.57
C GLU A 734 36.27 -36.53 -1.18
N PHE A 735 36.19 -36.71 -2.49
CA PHE A 735 34.99 -37.31 -3.12
C PHE A 735 34.97 -38.83 -2.88
N PHE A 736 33.82 -39.37 -2.48
CA PHE A 736 33.65 -40.82 -2.29
C PHE A 736 33.83 -41.62 -3.59
N ILE A 737 34.39 -42.83 -3.49
CA ILE A 737 34.57 -43.77 -4.60
C ILE A 737 34.37 -45.23 -4.14
N ASP A 738 33.65 -46.04 -4.92
CA ASP A 738 33.27 -47.43 -4.60
C ASP A 738 34.46 -48.38 -4.34
N VAL A 739 35.63 -48.01 -4.86
CA VAL A 739 36.89 -48.77 -4.73
C VAL A 739 37.86 -48.18 -3.70
N GLY A 740 37.39 -47.19 -2.93
CA GLY A 740 38.14 -46.54 -1.86
C GLY A 740 38.46 -47.47 -0.69
N ASN A 741 39.46 -47.10 0.10
CA ASN A 741 39.78 -47.71 1.38
C ASN A 741 39.97 -46.55 2.35
N TYR A 742 39.15 -46.48 3.38
CA TYR A 742 39.03 -45.35 4.30
C TYR A 742 39.40 -45.81 5.71
N GLU A 743 40.17 -45.01 6.44
CA GLU A 743 40.54 -45.26 7.83
C GLU A 743 39.61 -44.49 8.78
N ALA A 744 39.57 -44.91 10.05
CA ALA A 744 38.78 -44.23 11.07
C ALA A 744 39.25 -42.76 11.24
N GLY A 745 38.37 -41.80 10.93
CA GLY A 745 38.67 -40.36 10.90
C GLY A 745 38.73 -39.74 9.50
N ASP A 746 38.63 -40.52 8.42
CA ASP A 746 38.53 -39.97 7.06
C ASP A 746 37.14 -39.37 6.81
N CYS A 747 37.08 -38.32 5.98
CA CYS A 747 35.84 -37.62 5.61
C CYS A 747 35.65 -37.60 4.09
N VAL A 748 34.42 -37.89 3.64
CA VAL A 748 34.06 -37.92 2.21
C VAL A 748 32.80 -37.12 1.92
N TYR A 749 32.75 -36.47 0.76
CA TYR A 749 31.50 -35.97 0.18
C TYR A 749 30.85 -37.06 -0.66
N TYR A 750 29.57 -37.32 -0.42
CA TYR A 750 28.76 -38.27 -1.16
C TYR A 750 27.27 -37.87 -1.16
N GLU A 751 26.63 -38.00 -2.33
CA GLU A 751 25.21 -37.71 -2.60
C GLU A 751 24.66 -36.30 -2.31
N GLY A 752 25.46 -35.39 -1.74
CA GLY A 752 25.01 -34.06 -1.31
C GLY A 752 25.47 -33.70 0.10
N GLN A 753 25.97 -34.68 0.85
CA GLN A 753 26.35 -34.56 2.26
C GLN A 753 27.83 -34.97 2.50
N VAL A 754 28.44 -34.44 3.56
CA VAL A 754 29.76 -34.89 4.04
C VAL A 754 29.60 -35.94 5.15
N TRP A 755 30.38 -37.01 5.06
CA TRP A 755 30.30 -38.19 5.90
C TRP A 755 31.67 -38.50 6.54
N TYR A 756 31.66 -38.83 7.83
CA TYR A 756 32.82 -39.16 8.66
C TYR A 756 32.90 -40.67 8.93
N ALA A 757 34.06 -41.28 8.73
CA ALA A 757 34.29 -42.70 9.01
C ALA A 757 34.53 -42.95 10.52
N ARG A 758 33.54 -43.51 11.22
CA ARG A 758 33.63 -43.92 12.64
C ARG A 758 34.63 -45.06 12.86
N SER A 759 34.85 -45.89 11.84
CA SER A 759 35.81 -46.99 11.81
C SER A 759 36.27 -47.26 10.38
N SER A 760 37.48 -47.82 10.21
CA SER A 760 38.03 -48.12 8.89
C SER A 760 37.14 -49.05 8.07
N THR A 761 36.92 -48.71 6.80
CA THR A 761 35.92 -49.33 5.90
C THR A 761 36.40 -49.31 4.44
N SER A 762 35.94 -50.26 3.63
CA SER A 762 36.09 -50.23 2.17
C SER A 762 34.88 -50.91 1.51
N PRO A 763 34.07 -50.18 0.71
CA PRO A 763 32.87 -50.72 0.07
C PRO A 763 33.16 -51.96 -0.79
N SER A 764 34.36 -52.02 -1.38
CA SER A 764 34.85 -53.18 -2.14
C SER A 764 35.09 -54.46 -1.32
N SER A 765 34.99 -54.40 0.01
CA SER A 765 35.36 -55.47 0.95
C SER A 765 34.32 -55.78 2.03
N ASP A 766 33.58 -54.77 2.50
CA ASP A 766 32.53 -54.89 3.51
C ASP A 766 31.13 -54.55 2.96
N GLY A 767 31.05 -53.65 1.99
CA GLY A 767 29.82 -53.23 1.30
C GLY A 767 29.27 -51.87 1.76
N TYR A 768 29.93 -51.17 2.68
CA TYR A 768 29.39 -49.94 3.29
C TYR A 768 29.69 -48.68 2.46
N VAL A 769 28.67 -48.17 1.77
CA VAL A 769 28.65 -46.81 1.21
C VAL A 769 28.05 -45.81 2.22
N PRO A 770 28.30 -44.48 2.11
CA PRO A 770 27.98 -43.55 3.20
C PRO A 770 26.50 -43.43 3.58
N ASN A 771 25.59 -43.35 2.61
CA ASN A 771 24.14 -43.25 2.86
C ASN A 771 23.45 -44.58 3.18
N LEU A 772 24.13 -45.73 3.06
CA LEU A 772 23.52 -47.04 3.30
C LEU A 772 23.04 -47.18 4.75
N TRP A 773 21.78 -47.55 4.95
CA TRP A 773 21.30 -47.91 6.28
C TRP A 773 21.44 -49.41 6.57
N ASP A 774 22.20 -49.76 7.61
CA ASP A 774 22.42 -51.14 8.04
C ASP A 774 21.63 -51.43 9.33
N TYR A 775 20.44 -52.01 9.17
CA TYR A 775 19.58 -52.45 10.27
C TYR A 775 20.01 -53.80 10.83
N ASN A 776 19.91 -53.93 12.16
CA ASN A 776 20.05 -55.20 12.86
C ASN A 776 18.72 -55.53 13.54
N ASP A 777 17.95 -56.49 13.00
CA ASP A 777 16.64 -56.96 13.47
C ASP A 777 16.61 -57.42 14.95
N ASN A 778 17.77 -57.51 15.60
CA ASN A 778 17.96 -57.97 16.97
C ASN A 778 18.29 -56.83 17.95
N ASP A 779 18.39 -55.59 17.45
CA ASP A 779 18.70 -54.39 18.22
C ASP A 779 17.40 -53.62 18.54
N PRO A 780 16.97 -53.51 19.81
CA PRO A 780 15.73 -52.84 20.17
C PRO A 780 15.79 -51.32 19.97
N ASP A 781 16.98 -50.74 19.80
CA ASP A 781 17.21 -49.31 19.65
C ASP A 781 17.46 -48.91 18.18
N TYR A 782 17.25 -49.85 17.22
CA TYR A 782 17.33 -49.65 15.76
C TYR A 782 18.61 -48.96 15.24
N TYR A 783 19.72 -49.11 15.97
CA TYR A 783 20.98 -48.42 15.73
C TYR A 783 21.58 -48.72 14.34
N ASN A 784 22.00 -47.68 13.59
CA ASN A 784 22.68 -47.87 12.30
C ASN A 784 24.11 -48.38 12.51
N TYR A 785 24.39 -49.59 12.00
CA TYR A 785 25.69 -50.25 12.10
C TYR A 785 26.70 -49.80 11.03
N ASN A 786 26.30 -49.00 10.03
CA ASN A 786 27.19 -48.46 9.00
C ASN A 786 28.37 -47.69 9.64
N PRO A 787 29.64 -47.96 9.29
CA PRO A 787 30.79 -47.19 9.76
C PRO A 787 30.73 -45.68 9.48
N TRP A 788 29.97 -45.23 8.48
CA TRP A 788 29.80 -43.80 8.18
C TRP A 788 28.87 -43.09 9.17
N LYS A 789 29.01 -41.76 9.27
CA LYS A 789 28.12 -40.85 10.02
C LYS A 789 28.03 -39.51 9.25
N PRO A 790 26.86 -38.92 9.02
CA PRO A 790 26.75 -37.59 8.41
C PRO A 790 27.32 -36.51 9.34
N VAL A 791 27.74 -35.40 8.75
CA VAL A 791 28.38 -34.27 9.45
C VAL A 791 27.53 -33.03 9.26
N TYR A 792 27.19 -32.37 10.37
CA TYR A 792 26.30 -31.21 10.40
C TYR A 792 27.03 -29.95 10.90
N PRO A 793 26.58 -28.73 10.55
CA PRO A 793 27.22 -27.47 10.99
C PRO A 793 26.85 -27.06 12.43
N TRP A 794 26.00 -27.85 13.09
CA TRP A 794 25.51 -27.67 14.46
C TRP A 794 26.01 -28.76 15.42
N PHE A 795 25.63 -28.65 16.69
CA PHE A 795 25.98 -29.58 17.77
C PHE A 795 24.72 -30.16 18.44
N ASP A 796 24.91 -31.20 19.25
CA ASP A 796 23.81 -31.87 19.96
C ASP A 796 23.15 -30.93 20.99
N GLY A 797 21.83 -30.76 20.88
CA GLY A 797 21.05 -29.89 21.76
C GLY A 797 21.02 -28.41 21.36
N THR A 798 21.59 -28.03 20.21
CA THR A 798 21.31 -26.70 19.62
C THR A 798 19.85 -26.63 19.17
N LYS A 799 19.23 -25.46 19.31
CA LYS A 799 17.87 -25.14 18.87
C LYS A 799 17.88 -24.01 17.85
N ILE A 800 16.94 -24.04 16.93
CA ILE A 800 16.53 -22.89 16.11
C ILE A 800 15.09 -22.54 16.51
N VAL A 801 14.80 -21.27 16.72
CA VAL A 801 13.44 -20.74 16.75
C VAL A 801 13.19 -20.04 15.41
N ILE A 802 12.11 -20.42 14.75
CA ILE A 802 11.64 -19.83 13.49
C ILE A 802 10.33 -19.14 13.81
N GLU A 803 10.31 -17.81 13.72
CA GLU A 803 9.10 -17.01 13.88
C GLU A 803 8.56 -16.65 12.50
N THR A 804 7.30 -17.00 12.22
CA THR A 804 6.65 -16.63 10.96
C THR A 804 6.20 -15.17 11.01
N GLN A 805 6.12 -14.51 9.85
CA GLN A 805 5.35 -13.28 9.76
C GLN A 805 3.85 -13.64 9.74
N LYS A 806 3.09 -13.04 10.66
CA LYS A 806 1.71 -13.39 10.97
C LYS A 806 0.79 -12.25 10.61
N TRP A 807 -0.40 -12.62 10.16
CA TRP A 807 -1.50 -11.66 9.99
C TRP A 807 -1.95 -11.14 11.35
N TYR A 808 -2.50 -9.93 11.35
CA TYR A 808 -3.27 -9.44 12.48
C TYR A 808 -4.53 -10.29 12.68
N VAL A 809 -4.86 -10.56 13.95
CA VAL A 809 -5.93 -11.46 14.37
C VAL A 809 -7.00 -10.69 15.14
N ASP A 810 -8.26 -11.13 15.04
CA ASP A 810 -9.39 -10.56 15.78
C ASP A 810 -9.11 -10.48 17.30
N GLY A 811 -9.24 -9.29 17.88
CA GLY A 811 -8.89 -9.01 19.27
C GLY A 811 -7.38 -8.81 19.53
N ASP A 812 -6.53 -8.74 18.51
CA ASP A 812 -5.17 -8.23 18.65
C ASP A 812 -5.22 -6.74 19.03
N TYR A 813 -4.44 -6.30 20.02
CA TYR A 813 -4.45 -4.89 20.42
C TYR A 813 -3.14 -4.36 21.00
N TRP A 814 -2.97 -3.05 20.88
CA TRP A 814 -1.87 -2.23 21.40
C TRP A 814 -2.44 -1.05 22.19
N ILE A 815 -1.71 -0.63 23.22
CA ILE A 815 -2.03 0.56 24.00
C ILE A 815 -0.97 1.63 23.74
N ALA A 816 -1.38 2.80 23.23
CA ALA A 816 -0.56 4.01 23.25
C ALA A 816 -0.72 4.74 24.60
N ASP A 817 0.38 4.97 25.32
CA ASP A 817 0.43 5.95 26.41
C ASP A 817 0.87 7.32 25.85
N MET A 818 -0.11 8.16 25.52
CA MET A 818 0.14 9.48 24.92
C MET A 818 0.94 10.41 25.85
N SER A 819 0.98 10.13 27.18
CA SER A 819 1.79 10.91 28.13
C SER A 819 3.31 10.63 28.04
N MET A 820 3.71 9.67 27.20
CA MET A 820 5.11 9.49 26.79
C MET A 820 5.55 10.52 25.74
N LEU A 821 4.62 11.07 24.95
CA LEU A 821 4.91 12.06 23.92
C LEU A 821 5.15 13.44 24.56
N GLY A 822 6.37 13.94 24.48
CA GLY A 822 6.76 15.17 25.14
C GLY A 822 6.91 15.03 26.65
N GLN A 823 7.13 13.80 27.15
CA GLN A 823 7.27 13.54 28.58
C GLN A 823 8.42 14.35 29.19
N GLY A 824 8.11 15.14 30.23
CA GLY A 824 9.06 16.05 30.86
C GLY A 824 10.07 15.33 31.75
N GLN A 825 11.34 15.36 31.37
CA GLN A 825 12.47 14.93 32.20
C GLN A 825 12.95 16.04 33.15
N GLU A 826 13.63 15.65 34.23
CA GLU A 826 14.24 16.58 35.20
C GLU A 826 15.34 17.41 34.53
N VAL A 827 15.16 18.72 34.46
CA VAL A 827 16.05 19.64 33.72
C VAL A 827 17.47 19.60 34.28
N THR A 828 18.46 19.29 33.44
CA THR A 828 19.86 19.27 33.88
C THR A 828 20.56 20.60 33.59
N GLN A 829 21.67 20.85 34.30
CA GLN A 829 22.55 21.98 33.97
C GLN A 829 23.09 21.90 32.53
N SER A 830 23.21 20.70 31.94
CA SER A 830 23.68 20.53 30.56
C SER A 830 22.64 20.95 29.53
N ASP A 831 21.38 21.13 29.92
CA ASP A 831 20.30 21.61 29.07
C ASP A 831 20.17 23.13 29.20
N MET A 832 20.21 23.62 30.44
CA MET A 832 20.34 25.05 30.75
C MET A 832 21.56 25.70 30.05
N ASP A 833 22.67 24.99 29.93
CA ASP A 833 23.88 25.47 29.25
C ASP A 833 23.74 25.55 27.70
N LYS A 834 22.69 24.97 27.11
CA LYS A 834 22.35 25.11 25.67
C LYS A 834 21.65 26.44 25.35
N ILE A 835 21.08 27.12 26.36
CA ILE A 835 20.21 28.29 26.17
C ILE A 835 20.95 29.43 25.45
N ASN A 836 20.39 29.88 24.32
CA ASN A 836 20.98 30.91 23.50
C ASN A 836 20.00 32.04 23.13
N VAL A 837 20.53 33.07 22.48
CA VAL A 837 19.76 34.21 21.95
C VAL A 837 20.13 34.42 20.48
N VAL A 838 19.12 34.56 19.63
CA VAL A 838 19.26 34.68 18.17
C VAL A 838 18.36 35.80 17.65
N PRO A 839 18.83 36.67 16.73
CA PRO A 839 20.23 36.87 16.35
C PRO A 839 21.02 37.63 17.44
N ASN A 840 22.32 37.33 17.56
CA ASN A 840 23.21 37.93 18.56
C ASN A 840 24.60 38.20 17.95
N PRO A 841 24.96 39.46 17.63
CA PRO A 841 24.22 40.69 17.90
C PRO A 841 22.92 40.81 17.07
N TYR A 842 21.89 41.37 17.70
CA TYR A 842 20.71 41.85 17.00
C TYR A 842 21.03 43.20 16.33
N ILE A 843 20.72 43.34 15.04
CA ILE A 843 21.01 44.55 14.25
C ILE A 843 19.67 45.19 13.87
N VAL A 844 19.42 46.42 14.31
CA VAL A 844 18.08 47.06 14.20
C VAL A 844 17.61 47.27 12.76
N TYR A 845 18.55 47.40 11.82
CA TYR A 845 18.32 47.61 10.39
C TYR A 845 18.86 46.45 9.53
N SER A 846 18.66 45.21 9.97
CA SER A 846 18.94 44.03 9.14
C SER A 846 17.72 43.71 8.28
N ASP A 847 17.93 43.46 6.99
CA ASP A 847 16.89 42.95 6.08
C ASP A 847 16.48 41.50 6.41
N TYR A 848 17.30 40.78 7.21
CA TYR A 848 17.02 39.44 7.74
C TYR A 848 16.24 39.43 9.07
N ASN A 849 15.63 40.54 9.48
CA ASN A 849 14.81 40.58 10.70
C ASN A 849 13.36 40.18 10.39
N ARG A 850 12.81 39.21 11.15
CA ARG A 850 11.36 38.91 11.17
C ARG A 850 10.55 40.19 11.41
N SER A 851 9.41 40.33 10.72
CA SER A 851 8.48 41.46 10.87
C SER A 851 7.22 40.99 11.62
N PRO A 852 6.92 41.51 12.82
CA PRO A 852 7.58 42.62 13.51
C PRO A 852 8.92 42.23 14.17
N ASN A 853 9.86 43.17 14.14
CA ASN A 853 11.21 43.06 14.73
C ASN A 853 11.20 42.42 16.12
N SER A 854 11.74 41.20 16.23
CA SER A 854 11.82 40.41 17.45
C SER A 854 13.20 39.76 17.63
N LEU A 855 13.49 39.32 18.85
CA LEU A 855 14.69 38.59 19.26
C LEU A 855 14.23 37.31 19.98
N ARG A 856 14.80 36.16 19.60
CA ARG A 856 14.41 34.85 20.12
C ARG A 856 15.39 34.35 21.17
N PHE A 857 14.86 33.83 22.28
CA PHE A 857 15.59 32.93 23.19
C PHE A 857 15.34 31.49 22.74
N THR A 858 16.34 30.61 22.78
CA THR A 858 16.22 29.22 22.29
C THR A 858 16.75 28.19 23.29
N HIS A 859 16.34 26.92 23.12
CA HIS A 859 16.63 25.78 24.01
C HIS A 859 16.15 25.98 25.47
N LEU A 860 15.01 26.63 25.65
CA LEU A 860 14.39 26.82 26.95
C LEU A 860 13.80 25.50 27.49
N PRO A 861 13.76 25.31 28.82
CA PRO A 861 12.91 24.29 29.44
C PRO A 861 11.45 24.76 29.50
N LYS A 862 10.54 23.77 29.46
CA LYS A 862 9.06 23.89 29.44
C LYS A 862 8.44 24.94 30.37
N SER A 863 9.05 25.27 31.53
CA SER A 863 8.63 26.40 32.35
C SER A 863 9.82 27.18 32.91
N CYS A 864 9.98 28.42 32.49
CA CYS A 864 11.07 29.29 32.95
C CYS A 864 10.76 30.79 32.87
N SER A 865 11.36 31.58 33.76
CA SER A 865 11.26 33.04 33.77
C SER A 865 12.57 33.74 33.36
N ILE A 866 12.52 34.42 32.23
CA ILE A 866 13.64 35.11 31.55
C ILE A 866 13.68 36.57 31.98
N LYS A 867 14.74 36.96 32.70
CA LYS A 867 14.89 38.30 33.28
C LYS A 867 15.98 39.07 32.55
N VAL A 868 15.61 40.12 31.82
CA VAL A 868 16.53 40.91 30.99
C VAL A 868 16.99 42.15 31.74
N TYR A 869 18.30 42.38 31.78
CA TYR A 869 18.95 43.49 32.48
C TYR A 869 19.90 44.27 31.56
N THR A 870 20.04 45.56 31.85
CA THR A 870 21.17 46.36 31.35
C THR A 870 22.47 45.94 32.04
N VAL A 871 23.63 46.24 31.43
CA VAL A 871 24.95 46.11 32.10
C VAL A 871 25.10 46.91 33.41
N SER A 872 24.19 47.85 33.69
CA SER A 872 24.10 48.58 34.96
C SER A 872 23.27 47.87 36.06
N GLY A 873 22.63 46.74 35.75
CA GLY A 873 21.75 46.02 36.66
C GLY A 873 20.33 46.59 36.78
N GLU A 874 19.95 47.51 35.89
CA GLU A 874 18.55 47.96 35.75
C GLU A 874 17.76 46.88 34.98
N LEU A 875 16.64 46.43 35.56
CA LEU A 875 15.71 45.47 34.96
C LEU A 875 15.00 46.13 33.76
N VAL A 876 14.85 45.36 32.68
CA VAL A 876 14.30 45.82 31.40
C VAL A 876 12.95 45.17 31.13
N ASN A 877 12.87 43.85 31.26
CA ASN A 877 11.64 43.07 31.16
C ASN A 877 11.77 41.75 31.94
N VAL A 878 10.64 41.17 32.35
CA VAL A 878 10.51 39.80 32.84
C VAL A 878 9.55 39.06 31.92
N LEU A 879 10.09 38.18 31.09
CA LEU A 879 9.32 37.30 30.23
C LEU A 879 9.10 35.97 30.98
N ASN A 880 7.94 35.36 30.78
CA ASN A 880 7.68 34.01 31.27
C ASN A 880 7.43 33.14 30.04
N HIS A 881 8.25 32.10 29.87
CA HIS A 881 8.03 31.04 28.90
C HIS A 881 7.42 29.87 29.68
N ASN A 882 6.30 29.37 29.21
CA ASN A 882 5.58 28.24 29.81
C ASN A 882 4.86 27.52 28.67
N ASP A 883 5.63 26.76 27.89
CA ASP A 883 5.15 25.99 26.75
C ASP A 883 5.37 24.50 27.02
N LEU A 884 4.52 23.63 26.49
CA LEU A 884 4.66 22.19 26.69
C LEU A 884 5.76 21.61 25.80
N TYR A 885 5.91 22.15 24.59
CA TYR A 885 6.67 21.51 23.51
C TYR A 885 7.63 22.46 22.79
N ASP A 886 7.32 23.76 22.69
CA ASP A 886 8.27 24.75 22.17
C ASP A 886 9.37 25.04 23.21
N GLY A 887 10.62 25.14 22.75
CA GLY A 887 11.79 25.57 23.52
C GLY A 887 12.26 26.97 23.14
N ASP A 888 11.52 27.69 22.31
CA ASP A 888 11.81 29.07 21.94
C ASP A 888 10.91 30.09 22.68
N HIS A 889 11.33 31.36 22.65
CA HIS A 889 10.50 32.47 23.10
C HIS A 889 10.86 33.76 22.37
N PHE A 890 9.91 34.29 21.60
CA PHE A 890 10.07 35.53 20.84
C PHE A 890 9.79 36.77 21.69
N TRP A 891 10.77 37.67 21.78
CA TRP A 891 10.63 38.95 22.46
C TRP A 891 10.59 40.12 21.48
N ASP A 892 9.58 40.96 21.63
CA ASP A 892 9.28 42.14 20.80
C ASP A 892 10.21 43.36 21.01
N LEU A 893 11.33 43.14 21.71
CA LEU A 893 12.34 44.12 22.11
C LEU A 893 11.81 45.32 22.94
N LYS A 894 10.63 45.21 23.57
CA LYS A 894 10.07 46.25 24.45
C LYS A 894 10.29 45.95 25.92
N ASN A 895 10.45 47.00 26.72
CA ASN A 895 10.44 46.93 28.19
C ASN A 895 9.02 46.88 28.77
N ASP A 896 8.89 46.69 30.08
CA ASP A 896 7.63 46.67 30.86
C ASP A 896 6.67 47.85 30.58
N ASN A 897 7.18 48.94 30.00
CA ASN A 897 6.42 50.17 29.70
C ASN A 897 6.04 50.26 28.20
N GLY A 898 6.15 49.17 27.44
CA GLY A 898 5.84 49.11 26.01
C GLY A 898 6.79 49.92 25.12
N LYS A 899 8.03 50.19 25.58
CA LYS A 899 9.01 50.96 24.81
C LYS A 899 10.15 50.08 24.33
N VAL A 900 10.44 50.18 23.04
CA VAL A 900 11.60 49.52 22.42
C VAL A 900 12.89 49.94 23.13
N ILE A 901 13.76 48.97 23.39
CA ILE A 901 15.06 49.18 24.03
C ILE A 901 16.04 49.96 23.13
N SER A 902 17.16 50.40 23.71
CA SER A 902 18.21 51.14 22.98
C SER A 902 19.36 50.21 22.57
N PRO A 903 20.11 50.52 21.50
CA PRO A 903 21.36 49.82 21.19
C PRO A 903 22.32 49.82 22.39
N GLY A 904 22.91 48.65 22.69
CA GLY A 904 23.67 48.40 23.91
C GLY A 904 23.94 46.92 24.16
N LEU A 905 24.65 46.62 25.25
CA LEU A 905 24.85 45.26 25.74
C LEU A 905 23.86 44.96 26.88
N TYR A 906 23.24 43.79 26.81
CA TYR A 906 22.26 43.28 27.76
C TYR A 906 22.71 41.94 28.33
N ILE A 907 22.26 41.66 29.55
CA ILE A 907 22.48 40.41 30.28
C ILE A 907 21.11 39.80 30.52
N TYR A 908 20.97 38.49 30.34
CA TYR A 908 19.73 37.78 30.67
C TYR A 908 20.02 36.67 31.68
N ILE A 909 19.04 36.42 32.54
CA ILE A 909 19.03 35.29 33.46
C ILE A 909 17.78 34.48 33.12
N VAL A 910 17.95 33.25 32.65
CA VAL A 910 16.85 32.28 32.59
C VAL A 910 16.87 31.51 33.89
N LYS A 911 15.71 31.42 34.54
CA LYS A 911 15.49 30.57 35.71
C LYS A 911 14.40 29.56 35.39
N GLU A 912 14.70 28.29 35.55
CA GLU A 912 13.72 27.20 35.51
C GLU A 912 12.99 27.15 36.88
N GLU A 913 11.69 26.86 36.90
CA GLU A 913 10.82 27.09 38.07
C GLU A 913 10.68 25.89 39.03
N GLU A 914 10.87 24.64 38.59
CA GLU A 914 10.75 23.43 39.44
C GLU A 914 12.06 23.05 40.15
N THR A 915 13.12 22.81 39.38
CA THR A 915 14.49 22.52 39.88
C THR A 915 15.13 23.78 40.47
N GLY A 916 14.73 24.95 39.95
CA GLY A 916 15.29 26.24 40.34
C GLY A 916 16.67 26.55 39.74
N LEU A 917 17.13 25.80 38.72
CA LEU A 917 18.39 26.07 38.02
C LEU A 917 18.39 27.44 37.33
N GLU A 918 19.57 28.04 37.18
CA GLU A 918 19.75 29.39 36.62
C GLU A 918 20.88 29.42 35.59
N PHE A 919 20.58 29.92 34.39
CA PHE A 919 21.56 30.20 33.33
C PHE A 919 21.72 31.71 33.13
N VAL A 920 22.94 32.18 32.87
CA VAL A 920 23.25 33.61 32.71
C VAL A 920 23.96 33.89 31.39
N GLY A 921 23.20 34.43 30.44
CA GLY A 921 23.69 34.78 29.10
C GLY A 921 23.79 36.29 28.87
N LYS A 922 24.15 36.67 27.64
CA LYS A 922 24.28 38.07 27.19
C LYS A 922 23.98 38.21 25.70
N PHE A 923 23.41 39.34 25.30
CA PHE A 923 23.24 39.70 23.90
C PHE A 923 23.53 41.18 23.67
N ALA A 924 23.86 41.54 22.43
CA ALA A 924 24.04 42.93 22.01
C ALA A 924 22.97 43.35 21.01
N VAL A 925 22.55 44.61 21.11
CA VAL A 925 21.65 45.30 20.16
C VAL A 925 22.44 46.44 19.53
N VAL A 926 22.43 46.54 18.19
CA VAL A 926 23.28 47.43 17.38
C VAL A 926 22.46 48.32 16.46
#